data_AF-A0A956B7F0-F1
#
_entry.id   AF-A0A956B7F0-F1
#
_cell.length_a   1.000
_cell.length_b   1.000
_cell.length_c   1.000
_cell.angle_alpha   90.00
_cell.angle_beta   90.00
_cell.angle_gamma   90.00
#
_symmetry.space_group_name_H-M   'P 1'
#
loop_
_entity.id
_entity.type
_entity.pdbx_description
1 polymer ?
#
loop_
_entity_poly.entity_id
_entity_poly.type
_entity_poly.pdbx_seq_one_letter_code
_entity_poly.pdbx_strand_id
1 'polypeptide(L)'
;AFPKASLRAEQRLVDELGFDSLMVADLGGALQGAFPGLPALPPKLFNLKTTVKDLADHVVKVVTAQSAPTLDVPSAPAVRAPATRYRVVPVERRRGAFGVEEVQGQTWLVTEDGSELTTEISANLATHGADVVRVRLVEGGVSAPATLKRGTLNVWPTAFVEGLPEALERSGIQVHGFIHGAALALADAADFVNPVEVLHPLAARMQPKYLVTLTAMGGRLGLERGPNLARNVLQATLTGYTKALARERVGDRIRTLDLDPSTSPVQTAAWVVDEVLGGDLAPEVGYDGRRWVPELVPTPSGPTKRKLTREDVVLITGGAGELGRLAARWVVDQGPRAVILVGRRAATPEIDALVAGLGAGGVAVEYVAADVTDKEGFRSALRPTLERRGLVTVLLHAAGLIEDAQTPNKSLESVRRVMAVKAKGLQVLLRTFPNLRDVVLFSSWAGRFGNAGQTDYAAANELLDRVAVIGAGAARVVSIVFPPWSSTEMVRSIPAGVRAMMEGQGVTFLDDEEGLDTLASAFADGAQGIELVGRDLPARPIEAVHTERFSLGRHPYLDDHRLKGRPVVPLASVTDLVAWAFRETAGREGPLVVEDLELTRGVMGEDVARVEVSARRGHDGFTRGEIEVRVDDAVAYRARASNTVEDVPAAPILTGDAVAPAADLDTFYREQTFHGPQLRGVQRILRMTAGGVEGLVRAASISSWLTDGHRQGWTVDPLVLDGSFQLAGYWLFQHHGKAGFPTGFDRLVLSLPFGAGPIRATVTLRDVTDEGFAGDIHYADEAGRPVGMLTGIRGRFADVSAQPAKSNGAPAANLESVPDEAWQIDKFPEVEELDQRLQMAELVGLRNPYFHVHEGTARDTSVVDGVEMLNFSSYNYLGFSGHPEVVAAAQEAIARYGTSVSASRVASGERPFHGALERGLAEHVGVEDAIVFTAGHATNVTTVGHMMDRQDLVVHDSLIHDSILQGIYLSGATRRPFPHNDLEALDRMLGQVRGNYRRVLIAAEGIYSMDGDICDLPRLIEIKKRHKALLMVDEAHSGGVLGHAGRGIAHHFPGVDPNDVDIWMGTLSKSFASCGGYIAGSKALVRYLKYTGPGFVYSAGITPPNAAAALKSLELMHRHPEIVKQCRQRSLFFLERARAKGIDVGDAIGAAVVPAIIGNSLVCVKLSENLAKRKINVQPIVYPAVEDEKARLRFFISATHTEAQLAHTVDVLVEELARVRAETLGEGAGARL
;
A
#
# COMPACT_ATOMS: atom_id res chain seq x y z
N ALA A 1 22.43 31.96 -13.47
CA ALA A 1 21.60 31.54 -14.62
C ALA A 1 21.41 32.66 -15.66
N PHE A 2 21.12 33.92 -15.30
CA PHE A 2 20.88 35.01 -16.27
C PHE A 2 21.90 36.16 -16.18
N PRO A 3 22.28 36.82 -17.29
CA PRO A 3 23.09 38.04 -17.24
C PRO A 3 22.34 39.17 -16.53
N LYS A 4 23.02 39.94 -15.66
CA LYS A 4 22.39 41.00 -14.86
C LYS A 4 21.64 42.05 -15.69
N ALA A 5 22.10 42.34 -16.91
CA ALA A 5 21.47 43.28 -17.83
C ALA A 5 20.14 42.76 -18.43
N SER A 6 19.86 41.47 -18.32
CA SER A 6 18.69 40.80 -18.91
C SER A 6 17.53 40.63 -17.92
N LEU A 7 17.78 40.81 -16.62
CA LEU A 7 16.78 40.67 -15.56
C LEU A 7 16.02 41.98 -15.37
N ARG A 8 14.68 41.89 -15.40
CA ARG A 8 13.75 42.99 -15.14
C ARG A 8 12.88 42.64 -13.94
N ALA A 9 12.48 43.66 -13.18
CA ALA A 9 11.78 43.47 -11.91
C ALA A 9 10.40 42.81 -12.12
N GLU A 10 9.75 43.10 -13.24
CA GLU A 10 8.41 42.64 -13.57
C GLU A 10 8.36 41.20 -14.10
N GLN A 11 9.51 40.57 -14.32
CA GLN A 11 9.56 39.22 -14.91
C GLN A 11 9.06 38.16 -13.95
N ARG A 12 8.22 37.24 -14.44
CA ARG A 12 7.68 36.12 -13.65
C ARG A 12 8.71 34.99 -13.51
N LEU A 13 8.87 34.47 -12.29
CA LEU A 13 9.90 33.47 -11.95
C LEU A 13 9.70 32.16 -12.71
N VAL A 14 8.49 31.61 -12.69
CA VAL A 14 8.20 30.31 -13.32
C VAL A 14 7.93 30.50 -14.82
N ASP A 15 7.02 31.41 -15.18
CA ASP A 15 6.57 31.56 -16.58
C ASP A 15 7.62 32.17 -17.52
N GLU A 16 8.40 33.16 -17.06
CA GLU A 16 9.25 33.97 -17.95
C GLU A 16 10.75 33.74 -17.72
N LEU A 17 11.13 33.30 -16.52
CA LEU A 17 12.50 32.91 -16.18
C LEU A 17 12.68 31.40 -16.05
N GLY A 18 11.62 30.61 -16.20
CA GLY A 18 11.70 29.14 -16.30
C GLY A 18 12.16 28.44 -15.02
N PHE A 19 11.88 29.00 -13.84
CA PHE A 19 12.23 28.35 -12.58
C PHE A 19 11.30 27.15 -12.32
N ASP A 20 11.86 25.94 -12.36
CA ASP A 20 11.19 24.71 -11.92
C ASP A 20 11.30 24.48 -10.40
N SER A 21 10.68 23.41 -9.89
CA SER A 21 10.64 23.06 -8.46
C SER A 21 12.03 22.92 -7.82
N LEU A 22 13.03 22.47 -8.58
CA LEU A 22 14.42 22.29 -8.14
C LEU A 22 15.15 23.64 -8.16
N MET A 23 14.98 24.44 -9.20
CA MET A 23 15.53 25.79 -9.30
C MET A 23 14.91 26.74 -8.27
N VAL A 24 13.65 26.54 -7.89
CA VAL A 24 12.98 27.26 -6.80
C VAL A 24 13.60 26.88 -5.45
N ALA A 25 13.89 25.59 -5.24
CA ALA A 25 14.58 25.13 -4.04
C ALA A 25 16.02 25.67 -3.97
N ASP A 26 16.74 25.66 -5.10
CA ASP A 26 18.09 26.21 -5.23
C ASP A 26 18.11 27.74 -5.08
N LEU A 27 17.11 28.45 -5.64
CA LEU A 27 16.94 29.90 -5.45
C LEU A 27 16.63 30.23 -4.00
N GLY A 28 15.79 29.43 -3.36
CA GLY A 28 15.52 29.50 -1.92
C GLY A 28 16.82 29.37 -1.12
N GLY A 29 17.58 28.31 -1.37
CA GLY A 29 18.88 28.08 -0.71
C GLY A 29 19.89 29.20 -1.00
N ALA A 30 19.97 29.68 -2.24
CA ALA A 30 20.89 30.75 -2.63
C ALA A 30 20.51 32.11 -2.01
N LEU A 31 19.22 32.44 -1.91
CA LEU A 31 18.74 33.65 -1.22
C LEU A 31 19.01 33.58 0.28
N GLN A 32 18.81 32.42 0.90
CA GLN A 32 19.14 32.21 2.31
C GLN A 32 20.65 32.29 2.57
N GLY A 33 21.46 31.81 1.63
CA GLY A 33 22.93 31.96 1.69
C GLY A 33 23.39 33.41 1.47
N ALA A 34 22.73 34.16 0.60
CA ALA A 34 23.07 35.56 0.30
C ALA A 34 22.57 36.56 1.35
N PHE A 35 21.49 36.23 2.06
CA PHE A 35 20.88 37.06 3.11
C PHE A 35 20.78 36.26 4.41
N PRO A 36 21.84 36.26 5.25
CA PRO A 36 21.86 35.52 6.51
C PRO A 36 20.70 35.96 7.43
N GLY A 37 19.85 35.03 7.83
CA GLY A 37 18.65 35.29 8.65
C GLY A 37 17.32 35.21 7.90
N LEU A 38 17.34 35.06 6.57
CA LEU A 38 16.15 34.81 5.77
C LEU A 38 15.60 33.39 6.05
N PRO A 39 14.37 33.23 6.59
CA PRO A 39 13.76 31.91 6.78
C PRO A 39 13.42 31.24 5.44
N ALA A 40 13.12 29.94 5.47
CA ALA A 40 12.75 29.21 4.27
C ALA A 40 11.55 29.90 3.59
N LEU A 41 11.71 30.18 2.29
CA LEU A 41 10.71 30.92 1.55
C LEU A 41 9.46 30.04 1.38
N PRO A 42 8.25 30.53 1.71
CA PRO A 42 7.05 29.70 1.70
C PRO A 42 6.73 29.24 0.27
N PRO A 43 6.28 27.98 0.05
CA PRO A 43 6.00 27.46 -1.28
C PRO A 43 4.99 28.29 -2.08
N LYS A 44 4.02 28.89 -1.38
CA LYS A 44 3.01 29.79 -1.97
C LYS A 44 3.61 31.05 -2.62
N LEU A 45 4.83 31.42 -2.23
CA LEU A 45 5.56 32.54 -2.82
C LEU A 45 6.07 32.22 -4.22
N PHE A 46 6.16 30.95 -4.62
CA PHE A 46 6.66 30.50 -5.91
C PHE A 46 5.53 29.96 -6.78
N ASN A 47 4.51 30.80 -7.00
CA ASN A 47 3.44 30.49 -7.93
C ASN A 47 3.71 31.11 -9.30
N LEU A 48 2.93 30.71 -10.29
CA LEU A 48 3.08 31.15 -11.70
C LEU A 48 3.10 32.68 -11.85
N LYS A 49 2.43 33.42 -10.95
CA LYS A 49 2.30 34.88 -11.03
C LYS A 49 3.42 35.66 -10.33
N THR A 50 4.28 35.00 -9.55
CA THR A 50 5.30 35.70 -8.74
C THR A 50 6.39 36.31 -9.62
N THR A 51 6.64 37.62 -9.46
CA THR A 51 7.71 38.33 -10.17
C THR A 51 9.02 38.40 -9.40
N VAL A 52 10.13 38.72 -10.08
CA VAL A 52 11.43 39.02 -9.44
C VAL A 52 11.29 40.14 -8.41
N LYS A 53 10.45 41.14 -8.69
CA LYS A 53 10.14 42.25 -7.76
C LYS A 53 9.41 41.76 -6.52
N ASP A 54 8.43 40.87 -6.66
CA ASP A 54 7.69 40.34 -5.51
C ASP A 54 8.60 39.55 -4.57
N LEU A 55 9.54 38.79 -5.13
CA LEU A 55 10.54 38.06 -4.38
C LEU A 55 11.53 39.01 -3.68
N ALA A 56 12.02 40.03 -4.40
CA ALA A 56 12.91 41.05 -3.83
C ALA A 56 12.22 41.86 -2.72
N ASP A 57 10.98 42.29 -2.93
CA ASP A 57 10.19 43.03 -1.95
C ASP A 57 9.91 42.18 -0.71
N HIS A 58 9.67 40.87 -0.89
CA HIS A 58 9.51 39.93 0.22
C HIS A 58 10.81 39.78 1.04
N VAL A 59 11.95 39.58 0.37
CA VAL A 59 13.26 39.48 1.03
C VAL A 59 13.60 40.79 1.75
N VAL A 60 13.40 41.95 1.11
CA VAL A 60 13.62 43.26 1.71
C VAL A 60 12.73 43.44 2.94
N LYS A 61 11.43 43.13 2.85
CA LYS A 61 10.49 43.22 3.98
C LYS A 61 10.92 42.34 5.16
N VAL A 62 11.35 41.11 4.90
CA VAL A 62 11.75 40.16 5.94
C VAL A 62 13.07 40.55 6.59
N VAL A 63 14.07 40.96 5.80
CA VAL A 63 15.39 41.36 6.30
C VAL A 63 15.34 42.74 6.99
N THR A 64 14.53 43.68 6.51
CA THR A 64 14.34 44.99 7.16
C THR A 64 13.53 44.91 8.45
N ALA A 65 12.55 44.00 8.52
CA ALA A 65 11.83 43.71 9.78
C ALA A 65 12.77 43.11 10.86
N GLN A 66 13.84 42.44 10.46
CA GLN A 66 14.86 41.87 11.35
C GLN A 66 15.98 42.86 11.75
N SER A 67 16.11 44.01 11.08
CA SER A 67 17.16 45.02 11.34
C SER A 67 16.66 46.29 12.03
N ALA A 68 15.40 46.32 12.48
CA ALA A 68 14.94 47.32 13.44
C ALA A 68 15.68 47.11 14.78
N PRO A 69 16.21 48.17 15.42
CA PRO A 69 17.02 48.03 16.61
C PRO A 69 16.15 47.58 17.79
N THR A 70 16.09 46.28 18.00
CA THR A 70 15.61 45.68 19.23
C THR A 70 16.73 45.78 20.26
N LEU A 71 16.44 46.53 21.33
CA LEU A 71 17.24 46.66 22.54
C LEU A 71 17.91 45.34 22.93
N ASP A 72 19.21 45.41 23.20
CA ASP A 72 20.02 44.33 23.76
C ASP A 72 19.31 43.70 24.96
N VAL A 73 18.75 42.52 24.73
CA VAL A 73 18.41 41.55 25.77
C VAL A 73 19.26 40.31 25.47
N PRO A 74 20.05 39.80 26.43
CA PRO A 74 20.94 38.67 26.19
C PRO A 74 20.16 37.48 25.64
N SER A 75 20.70 36.84 24.60
CA SER A 75 20.14 35.67 23.93
C SER A 75 19.61 34.63 24.92
N ALA A 76 18.30 34.34 24.82
CA ALA A 76 17.75 33.16 25.44
C ALA A 76 18.30 31.89 24.74
N PRO A 77 18.59 30.82 25.48
CA PRO A 77 19.14 29.57 24.92
C PRO A 77 18.17 28.92 23.93
N ALA A 78 18.72 28.12 23.01
CA ALA A 78 17.95 27.33 22.04
C ALA A 78 16.77 26.62 22.72
N VAL A 79 15.57 26.77 22.16
CA VAL A 79 14.35 26.22 22.75
C VAL A 79 14.40 24.70 22.64
N ARG A 80 14.73 24.08 23.78
CA ARG A 80 14.73 22.64 24.06
C ARG A 80 13.41 22.00 23.63
N ALA A 81 13.45 20.86 22.94
CA ALA A 81 12.25 20.05 22.77
C ALA A 81 11.78 19.56 24.16
N PRO A 82 10.55 19.85 24.61
CA PRO A 82 10.09 19.41 25.92
C PRO A 82 9.95 17.89 25.95
N ALA A 83 10.59 17.23 26.91
CA ALA A 83 10.35 15.80 27.15
C ALA A 83 8.87 15.57 27.48
N THR A 84 8.29 14.51 26.92
CA THR A 84 6.88 14.14 27.16
C THR A 84 6.78 12.71 27.72
N ARG A 85 5.70 12.44 28.44
CA ARG A 85 5.32 11.08 28.87
C ARG A 85 3.92 10.76 28.37
N TYR A 86 3.62 9.47 28.30
CA TYR A 86 2.26 9.04 28.05
C TYR A 86 1.43 9.05 29.33
N ARG A 87 0.18 9.47 29.19
CA ARG A 87 -0.90 9.27 30.15
C ARG A 87 -2.00 8.47 29.45
N VAL A 88 -2.70 7.62 30.18
CA VAL A 88 -3.93 7.02 29.67
C VAL A 88 -5.10 7.98 29.85
N VAL A 89 -5.91 8.17 28.80
CA VAL A 89 -7.15 8.95 28.88
C VAL A 89 -8.37 8.10 28.58
N PRO A 90 -9.48 8.33 29.29
CA PRO A 90 -10.71 7.59 29.05
C PRO A 90 -11.36 8.12 27.77
N VAL A 91 -11.93 7.23 26.98
CA VAL A 91 -12.71 7.55 25.78
C VAL A 91 -14.06 6.84 25.88
N GLU A 92 -15.13 7.47 25.38
CA GLU A 92 -16.42 6.82 25.33
C GLU A 92 -16.40 5.59 24.41
N ARG A 93 -17.11 4.54 24.82
CA ARG A 93 -17.18 3.25 24.11
C ARG A 93 -18.08 3.39 22.89
N ARG A 94 -17.57 3.02 21.72
CA ARG A 94 -18.41 2.78 20.54
C ARG A 94 -18.82 1.31 20.44
N ARG A 95 -20.09 1.06 20.13
CA ARG A 95 -20.52 -0.24 19.58
C ARG A 95 -20.17 -0.24 18.09
N GLY A 96 -19.45 -1.25 17.64
CA GLY A 96 -19.06 -1.36 16.23
C GLY A 96 -20.28 -1.53 15.32
N ALA A 97 -20.42 -0.65 14.32
CA ALA A 97 -21.52 -0.67 13.35
C ALA A 97 -21.12 -1.28 11.98
N PHE A 98 -19.82 -1.56 11.78
CA PHE A 98 -19.24 -1.87 10.46
C PHE A 98 -19.00 -3.35 10.22
N GLY A 99 -18.64 -4.10 11.25
CA GLY A 99 -17.97 -5.39 11.06
C GLY A 99 -18.88 -6.59 10.89
N VAL A 100 -20.21 -6.48 10.95
CA VAL A 100 -21.06 -7.69 10.91
C VAL A 100 -20.89 -8.41 9.58
N GLU A 101 -20.89 -7.71 8.45
CA GLU A 101 -20.62 -8.30 7.12
C GLU A 101 -19.16 -8.77 6.97
N GLU A 102 -18.21 -8.17 7.69
CA GLU A 102 -16.79 -8.57 7.70
C GLU A 102 -16.51 -9.76 8.62
N VAL A 103 -17.42 -10.08 9.54
CA VAL A 103 -17.32 -11.21 10.47
C VAL A 103 -18.20 -12.38 10.02
N GLN A 104 -19.37 -12.09 9.46
CA GLN A 104 -20.36 -13.08 9.05
C GLN A 104 -19.83 -13.96 7.91
N GLY A 105 -19.89 -15.28 8.11
CA GLY A 105 -19.42 -16.27 7.13
C GLY A 105 -17.90 -16.36 7.00
N GLN A 106 -17.12 -15.60 7.78
CA GLN A 106 -15.66 -15.63 7.77
C GLN A 106 -15.10 -16.55 8.86
N THR A 107 -13.93 -17.14 8.61
CA THR A 107 -13.25 -18.00 9.61
C THR A 107 -12.37 -17.18 10.53
N TRP A 108 -12.57 -17.33 11.85
CA TRP A 108 -11.82 -16.67 12.90
C TRP A 108 -11.04 -17.68 13.74
N LEU A 109 -9.75 -17.47 13.91
CA LEU A 109 -8.92 -18.29 14.80
C LEU A 109 -8.81 -17.61 16.16
N VAL A 110 -9.08 -18.34 17.25
CA VAL A 110 -8.89 -17.87 18.62
C VAL A 110 -7.96 -18.82 19.35
N THR A 111 -6.76 -18.36 19.73
CA THR A 111 -5.92 -19.17 20.63
C THR A 111 -6.41 -19.03 22.06
N GLU A 112 -6.57 -20.14 22.76
CA GLU A 112 -7.03 -20.20 24.15
C GLU A 112 -5.88 -20.24 25.14
N ASP A 113 -6.10 -19.58 26.26
CA ASP A 113 -5.32 -19.67 27.50
C ASP A 113 -5.94 -20.62 28.53
N GLY A 114 -7.09 -21.24 28.20
CA GLY A 114 -7.86 -22.08 29.12
C GLY A 114 -8.81 -21.29 30.03
N SER A 115 -8.91 -19.96 29.87
CA SER A 115 -9.84 -19.12 30.62
C SER A 115 -11.26 -19.14 30.04
N GLU A 116 -12.22 -18.68 30.85
CA GLU A 116 -13.60 -18.42 30.40
C GLU A 116 -13.64 -17.31 29.34
N LEU A 117 -12.69 -16.37 29.36
CA LEU A 117 -12.67 -15.20 28.46
C LEU A 117 -12.58 -15.60 26.98
N THR A 118 -11.64 -16.47 26.60
CA THR A 118 -11.51 -16.87 25.17
C THR A 118 -12.70 -17.70 24.69
N THR A 119 -13.38 -18.39 25.62
CA THR A 119 -14.64 -19.09 25.35
C THR A 119 -15.77 -18.10 25.06
N GLU A 120 -15.93 -17.07 25.89
CA GLU A 120 -16.92 -16.00 25.72
C GLU A 120 -16.66 -15.18 24.45
N ILE A 121 -15.40 -14.87 24.12
CA ILE A 121 -15.04 -14.19 22.87
C ILE A 121 -15.48 -15.02 21.66
N SER A 122 -15.22 -16.32 21.69
CA SER A 122 -15.62 -17.24 20.61
C SER A 122 -17.15 -17.31 20.46
N ALA A 123 -17.87 -17.38 21.59
CA ALA A 123 -19.33 -17.41 21.59
C ALA A 123 -19.91 -16.11 21.02
N ASN A 124 -19.36 -14.96 21.39
CA ASN A 124 -19.81 -13.64 20.94
C ASN A 124 -19.46 -13.38 19.46
N LEU A 125 -18.32 -13.86 18.94
CA LEU A 125 -18.07 -13.85 17.50
C LEU A 125 -19.08 -14.71 16.74
N ALA A 126 -19.44 -15.88 17.28
CA ALA A 126 -20.41 -16.77 16.66
C ALA A 126 -21.83 -16.19 16.61
N THR A 127 -22.25 -15.37 17.59
CA THR A 127 -23.56 -14.67 17.53
C THR A 127 -23.63 -13.66 16.38
N HIS A 128 -22.48 -13.19 15.89
CA HIS A 128 -22.35 -12.32 14.72
C HIS A 128 -22.07 -13.12 13.42
N GLY A 129 -22.22 -14.44 13.44
CA GLY A 129 -22.13 -15.29 12.25
C GLY A 129 -20.71 -15.73 11.84
N ALA A 130 -19.71 -15.58 12.72
CA ALA A 130 -18.35 -16.07 12.47
C ALA A 130 -18.25 -17.60 12.53
N ASP A 131 -17.39 -18.19 11.69
CA ASP A 131 -16.93 -19.58 11.85
C ASP A 131 -15.67 -19.63 12.72
N VAL A 132 -15.81 -19.94 14.01
CA VAL A 132 -14.72 -19.82 14.99
C VAL A 132 -13.98 -21.15 15.18
N VAL A 133 -12.66 -21.12 14.96
CA VAL A 133 -11.72 -22.21 15.25
C VAL A 133 -10.97 -21.87 16.55
N ARG A 134 -11.17 -22.68 17.59
CA ARG A 134 -10.54 -22.49 18.91
C ARG A 134 -9.30 -23.37 19.01
N VAL A 135 -8.17 -22.81 19.47
CA VAL A 135 -6.93 -23.58 19.64
C VAL A 135 -6.32 -23.38 21.00
N ARG A 136 -6.36 -24.41 21.84
CA ARG A 136 -5.83 -24.44 23.19
C ARG A 136 -4.39 -24.96 23.20
N LEU A 137 -3.53 -24.29 23.96
CA LEU A 137 -2.20 -24.79 24.28
C LEU A 137 -2.27 -25.75 25.48
N VAL A 138 -1.69 -26.95 25.36
CA VAL A 138 -1.64 -27.94 26.46
C VAL A 138 -0.21 -28.48 26.66
N GLU A 139 0.16 -28.79 27.92
CA GLU A 139 1.34 -29.60 28.24
C GLU A 139 0.99 -31.10 28.22
N GLY A 140 1.78 -31.93 27.54
CA GLY A 140 1.59 -33.40 27.49
C GLY A 140 0.68 -33.85 26.33
N GLY A 141 1.18 -34.71 25.45
CA GLY A 141 0.96 -34.48 24.03
C GLY A 141 -0.24 -34.91 23.25
N VAL A 142 -0.47 -34.17 22.15
CA VAL A 142 -1.27 -34.55 20.99
C VAL A 142 -0.70 -33.93 19.70
N SER A 143 -0.62 -34.71 18.62
CA SER A 143 -0.30 -34.24 17.26
C SER A 143 -1.46 -33.40 16.70
N ALA A 144 -1.18 -32.30 16.01
CA ALA A 144 -2.22 -31.60 15.26
C ALA A 144 -2.98 -32.61 14.37
N PRO A 145 -4.32 -32.66 14.41
CA PRO A 145 -5.05 -33.61 13.59
C PRO A 145 -4.76 -33.33 12.11
N ALA A 146 -4.59 -34.39 11.31
CA ALA A 146 -4.29 -34.29 9.88
C ALA A 146 -5.35 -33.50 9.08
N THR A 147 -6.55 -33.31 9.64
CA THR A 147 -7.63 -32.47 9.14
C THR A 147 -8.33 -31.76 10.30
N LEU A 148 -8.54 -30.45 10.18
CA LEU A 148 -9.28 -29.64 11.13
C LEU A 148 -10.78 -29.88 10.98
N LYS A 149 -11.44 -30.36 12.03
CA LYS A 149 -12.90 -30.32 12.16
C LYS A 149 -13.27 -29.19 13.11
N ARG A 150 -14.37 -28.48 12.84
CA ARG A 150 -14.89 -27.38 13.68
C ARG A 150 -14.91 -27.80 15.16
N GLY A 151 -14.27 -27.03 16.04
CA GLY A 151 -14.16 -27.34 17.48
C GLY A 151 -12.90 -26.76 18.15
N THR A 152 -12.62 -27.22 19.37
CA THR A 152 -11.39 -26.88 20.12
C THR A 152 -10.28 -27.89 19.82
N LEU A 153 -9.10 -27.39 19.45
CA LEU A 153 -7.90 -28.20 19.25
C LEU A 153 -6.95 -28.03 20.43
N ASN A 154 -6.31 -29.12 20.87
CA ASN A 154 -5.24 -29.07 21.86
C ASN A 154 -3.90 -29.28 21.13
N VAL A 155 -3.00 -28.29 21.18
CA VAL A 155 -1.73 -28.34 20.44
C VAL A 155 -0.56 -27.86 21.32
N TRP A 156 0.59 -28.50 21.20
CA TRP A 156 1.81 -28.17 21.98
C TRP A 156 2.49 -26.89 21.51
N PRO A 157 3.08 -26.05 22.38
CA PRO A 157 3.71 -24.79 21.97
C PRO A 157 4.69 -24.89 20.77
N THR A 158 5.59 -25.88 20.73
CA THR A 158 6.54 -26.06 19.61
C THR A 158 5.90 -26.68 18.36
N ALA A 159 5.08 -27.73 18.50
CA ALA A 159 4.38 -28.35 17.37
C ALA A 159 3.20 -27.49 16.84
N PHE A 160 2.71 -26.56 17.65
CA PHE A 160 1.66 -25.58 17.34
C PHE A 160 2.20 -24.51 16.41
N VAL A 161 3.39 -24.00 16.70
CA VAL A 161 4.06 -22.97 15.90
C VAL A 161 4.51 -23.54 14.55
N GLU A 162 5.02 -24.78 14.54
CA GLU A 162 5.49 -25.42 13.32
C GLU A 162 4.35 -26.00 12.48
N GLY A 163 3.37 -26.69 13.11
CA GLY A 163 2.37 -27.51 12.41
C GLY A 163 0.95 -26.94 12.30
N LEU A 164 0.55 -25.91 13.06
CA LEU A 164 -0.80 -25.32 12.93
C LEU A 164 -0.99 -24.64 11.56
N PRO A 165 -0.05 -23.82 11.05
CA PRO A 165 -0.19 -23.23 9.72
C PRO A 165 -0.33 -24.31 8.63
N GLU A 166 0.46 -25.38 8.71
CA GLU A 166 0.40 -26.51 7.79
C GLU A 166 -0.94 -27.27 7.90
N ALA A 167 -1.49 -27.41 9.10
CA ALA A 167 -2.80 -28.05 9.31
C ALA A 167 -3.96 -27.19 8.78
N LEU A 168 -3.89 -25.87 8.95
CA LEU A 168 -4.84 -24.90 8.37
C LEU A 168 -4.80 -24.96 6.85
N GLU A 169 -3.61 -24.96 6.27
CA GLU A 169 -3.39 -25.06 4.82
C GLU A 169 -3.90 -26.40 4.26
N ARG A 170 -3.55 -27.53 4.88
CA ARG A 170 -4.06 -28.87 4.50
C ARG A 170 -5.59 -28.98 4.61
N SER A 171 -6.20 -28.22 5.51
CA SER A 171 -7.65 -28.21 5.70
C SER A 171 -8.36 -27.21 4.79
N GLY A 172 -7.63 -26.43 3.99
CA GLY A 172 -8.19 -25.40 3.11
C GLY A 172 -8.86 -24.24 3.86
N ILE A 173 -8.52 -24.03 5.14
CA ILE A 173 -9.11 -22.99 5.97
C ILE A 173 -8.29 -21.70 5.82
N GLN A 174 -8.87 -20.69 5.19
CA GLN A 174 -8.28 -19.35 5.14
C GLN A 174 -8.76 -18.56 6.36
N VAL A 175 -7.83 -18.16 7.22
CA VAL A 175 -8.16 -17.40 8.43
C VAL A 175 -8.30 -15.91 8.09
N HIS A 176 -9.51 -15.39 8.24
CA HIS A 176 -9.81 -13.98 8.00
C HIS A 176 -9.37 -13.11 9.18
N GLY A 177 -9.65 -13.57 10.41
CA GLY A 177 -9.30 -12.88 11.64
C GLY A 177 -8.66 -13.79 12.68
N PHE A 178 -7.72 -13.23 13.45
CA PHE A 178 -6.94 -13.96 14.43
C PHE A 178 -6.92 -13.21 15.77
N ILE A 179 -7.45 -13.84 16.82
CA ILE A 179 -7.38 -13.36 18.20
C ILE A 179 -6.40 -14.24 18.99
N HIS A 180 -5.29 -13.64 19.39
CA HIS A 180 -4.26 -14.31 20.15
C HIS A 180 -4.46 -14.12 21.66
N GLY A 181 -5.27 -14.99 22.28
CA GLY A 181 -5.51 -15.06 23.72
C GLY A 181 -4.54 -15.94 24.52
N ALA A 182 -3.77 -16.83 23.89
CA ALA A 182 -2.89 -17.77 24.59
C ALA A 182 -1.75 -17.11 25.38
N ALA A 183 -1.39 -15.86 25.04
CA ALA A 183 -0.42 -15.08 25.78
C ALA A 183 -0.80 -14.82 27.25
N LEU A 184 -2.09 -14.90 27.58
CA LEU A 184 -2.60 -14.77 28.94
C LEU A 184 -2.16 -15.93 29.85
N ALA A 185 -1.98 -17.14 29.30
CA ALA A 185 -1.49 -18.32 30.03
C ALA A 185 0.05 -18.37 30.17
N LEU A 186 0.78 -17.71 29.26
CA LEU A 186 2.26 -17.73 29.23
C LEU A 186 2.92 -16.89 30.34
N ALA A 187 2.13 -16.20 31.17
CA ALA A 187 2.62 -15.36 32.26
C ALA A 187 3.23 -16.13 33.44
N ASP A 188 2.86 -17.40 33.64
CA ASP A 188 3.30 -18.21 34.79
C ASP A 188 4.42 -19.22 34.43
N ALA A 189 4.85 -19.28 33.16
CA ALA A 189 5.92 -20.18 32.72
C ALA A 189 7.30 -19.63 33.15
N ALA A 190 7.91 -20.28 34.14
CA ALA A 190 9.18 -19.86 34.75
C ALA A 190 10.38 -19.85 33.77
N ASP A 191 10.24 -20.43 32.57
CA ASP A 191 11.28 -20.53 31.54
C ASP A 191 10.83 -19.91 30.20
N PHE A 192 11.19 -18.64 30.01
CA PHE A 192 11.59 -17.96 28.76
C PHE A 192 10.84 -18.18 27.43
N VAL A 193 9.61 -18.68 27.38
CA VAL A 193 8.82 -18.60 26.13
C VAL A 193 8.26 -17.20 26.00
N ASN A 194 8.94 -16.36 25.22
CA ASN A 194 8.45 -15.02 24.90
C ASN A 194 7.14 -15.14 24.08
N PRO A 195 6.05 -14.43 24.42
CA PRO A 195 4.81 -14.46 23.66
C PRO A 195 4.99 -14.19 22.16
N VAL A 196 5.99 -13.38 21.78
CA VAL A 196 6.33 -13.12 20.37
C VAL A 196 6.83 -14.37 19.65
N GLU A 197 7.50 -15.31 20.32
CA GLU A 197 7.95 -16.57 19.69
C GLU A 197 6.80 -17.47 19.26
N VAL A 198 5.63 -17.31 19.89
CA VAL A 198 4.39 -17.99 19.51
C VAL A 198 3.65 -17.21 18.43
N LEU A 199 3.53 -15.89 18.59
CA LEU A 199 2.81 -15.04 17.63
C LEU A 199 3.51 -14.96 16.27
N HIS A 200 4.83 -14.80 16.25
CA HIS A 200 5.58 -14.44 15.06
C HIS A 200 5.38 -15.41 13.89
N PRO A 201 5.52 -16.75 14.07
CA PRO A 201 5.39 -17.67 12.95
C PRO A 201 3.93 -17.79 12.46
N LEU A 202 2.95 -17.60 13.35
CA LEU A 202 1.53 -17.53 12.97
C LEU A 202 1.25 -16.27 12.14
N ALA A 203 1.73 -15.11 12.60
CA ALA A 203 1.59 -13.85 11.89
C ALA A 203 2.28 -13.87 10.51
N ALA A 204 3.49 -14.45 10.44
CA ALA A 204 4.28 -14.55 9.22
C ALA A 204 3.62 -15.43 8.14
N ARG A 205 3.01 -16.55 8.56
CA ARG A 205 2.42 -17.54 7.63
C ARG A 205 0.95 -17.28 7.31
N MET A 206 0.14 -16.90 8.30
CA MET A 206 -1.31 -16.79 8.12
C MET A 206 -1.75 -15.44 7.53
N GLN A 207 -0.97 -14.38 7.80
CA GLN A 207 -1.24 -13.00 7.38
C GLN A 207 -2.74 -12.60 7.44
N PRO A 208 -3.43 -12.77 8.59
CA PRO A 208 -4.86 -12.52 8.69
C PRO A 208 -5.15 -11.02 8.53
N LYS A 209 -6.30 -10.65 7.94
CA LYS A 209 -6.74 -9.25 7.77
C LYS A 209 -6.98 -8.57 9.12
N TYR A 210 -7.42 -9.35 10.11
CA TYR A 210 -7.59 -8.90 11.50
C TYR A 210 -6.62 -9.67 12.40
N LEU A 211 -5.80 -8.94 13.18
CA LEU A 211 -4.93 -9.54 14.18
C LEU A 211 -5.05 -8.76 15.48
N VAL A 212 -5.61 -9.42 16.50
CA VAL A 212 -5.82 -8.86 17.83
C VAL A 212 -5.03 -9.67 18.84
N THR A 213 -4.08 -9.07 19.55
CA THR A 213 -3.40 -9.71 20.68
C THR A 213 -4.03 -9.25 21.98
N LEU A 214 -4.21 -10.19 22.93
CA LEU A 214 -4.75 -9.88 24.25
C LEU A 214 -3.64 -9.87 25.29
N THR A 215 -3.66 -8.85 26.14
CA THR A 215 -2.73 -8.70 27.27
C THR A 215 -3.52 -8.40 28.55
N ALA A 216 -2.93 -8.68 29.70
CA ALA A 216 -3.52 -8.61 31.04
C ALA A 216 -2.66 -7.75 31.98
N MET A 217 -2.13 -6.64 31.49
CA MET A 217 -1.27 -5.74 32.26
C MET A 217 -2.06 -4.83 33.23
N GLY A 218 -3.39 -4.90 33.20
CA GLY A 218 -4.28 -4.20 34.14
C GLY A 218 -5.23 -3.20 33.47
N GLY A 219 -5.42 -3.26 32.16
CA GLY A 219 -6.42 -2.45 31.45
C GLY A 219 -6.01 -1.01 31.15
N ARG A 220 -4.83 -0.58 31.64
CA ARG A 220 -4.28 0.77 31.48
C ARG A 220 -3.02 0.79 30.64
N LEU A 221 -3.02 -0.08 29.64
CA LEU A 221 -1.97 -0.29 28.67
C LEU A 221 -0.65 -0.77 29.27
N GLY A 222 -0.53 -0.93 30.59
CA GLY A 222 0.74 -1.07 31.32
C GLY A 222 1.52 0.24 31.50
N LEU A 223 0.87 1.40 31.34
CA LEU A 223 1.51 2.73 31.48
C LEU A 223 1.47 3.25 32.93
N GLU A 224 0.72 2.57 33.79
CA GLU A 224 0.64 2.83 35.22
C GLU A 224 1.20 1.64 36.00
N ARG A 225 1.83 1.92 37.14
CA ARG A 225 2.42 0.87 37.99
C ARG A 225 1.30 0.08 38.67
N GLY A 226 1.32 -1.25 38.51
CA GLY A 226 0.36 -2.14 39.15
C GLY A 226 0.86 -3.59 39.27
N PRO A 227 0.22 -4.40 40.14
CA PRO A 227 0.61 -5.79 40.35
C PRO A 227 0.44 -6.66 39.09
N ASN A 228 -0.58 -6.38 38.28
CA ASN A 228 -0.83 -7.08 37.02
C ASN A 228 0.30 -6.86 36.01
N LEU A 229 0.73 -5.61 35.83
CA LEU A 229 1.89 -5.28 34.98
C LEU A 229 3.16 -6.03 35.43
N ALA A 230 3.44 -6.07 36.74
CA ALA A 230 4.63 -6.74 37.26
C ALA A 230 4.63 -8.26 36.98
N ARG A 231 3.47 -8.91 37.08
CA ARG A 231 3.30 -10.33 36.76
C ARG A 231 3.38 -10.60 35.26
N ASN A 232 2.79 -9.71 34.45
CA ASN A 232 2.53 -9.95 33.03
C ASN A 232 3.43 -9.13 32.08
N VAL A 233 4.56 -8.59 32.57
CA VAL A 233 5.40 -7.63 31.83
C VAL A 233 5.87 -8.15 30.46
N LEU A 234 6.06 -9.47 30.31
CA LEU A 234 6.46 -10.08 29.03
C LEU A 234 5.40 -9.89 27.94
N GLN A 235 4.13 -9.71 28.28
CA GLN A 235 3.06 -9.46 27.31
C GLN A 235 3.21 -8.09 26.61
N ALA A 236 3.96 -7.15 27.19
CA ALA A 236 4.29 -5.88 26.55
C ALA A 236 5.01 -6.06 25.20
N THR A 237 5.73 -7.16 25.03
CA THR A 237 6.38 -7.51 23.76
C THR A 237 5.39 -7.64 22.61
N LEU A 238 4.16 -8.12 22.87
CA LEU A 238 3.10 -8.21 21.87
C LEU A 238 2.64 -6.84 21.42
N THR A 239 2.58 -5.87 22.34
CA THR A 239 2.25 -4.48 22.02
C THR A 239 3.27 -3.86 21.06
N GLY A 240 4.56 -4.01 21.34
CA GLY A 240 5.60 -3.51 20.43
C GLY A 240 5.56 -4.21 19.08
N TYR A 241 5.35 -5.53 19.07
CA TYR A 241 5.25 -6.35 17.86
C TYR A 241 4.10 -5.91 16.96
N THR A 242 2.87 -5.77 17.51
CA THR A 242 1.68 -5.41 16.73
C THR A 242 1.76 -3.99 16.19
N LYS A 243 2.33 -3.03 16.93
CA LYS A 243 2.56 -1.66 16.45
C LYS A 243 3.44 -1.63 15.19
N ALA A 244 4.54 -2.38 15.21
CA ALA A 244 5.43 -2.51 14.06
C ALA A 244 4.78 -3.27 12.89
N LEU A 245 4.08 -4.37 13.18
CA LEU A 245 3.36 -5.15 12.17
C LEU A 245 2.26 -4.31 11.50
N ALA A 246 1.58 -3.46 12.25
CA ALA A 246 0.57 -2.54 11.72
C ALA A 246 1.19 -1.49 10.77
N ARG A 247 2.45 -1.10 10.96
CA ARG A 247 3.17 -0.23 9.99
C ARG A 247 3.63 -0.99 8.76
N GLU A 248 3.97 -2.27 8.91
CA GLU A 248 4.35 -3.15 7.80
C GLU A 248 3.14 -3.46 6.89
N ARG A 249 1.96 -3.69 7.48
CA ARG A 249 0.74 -4.10 6.78
C ARG A 249 -0.31 -2.98 6.80
N VAL A 250 -0.08 -1.97 5.96
CA VAL A 250 -0.99 -0.83 5.80
C VAL A 250 -2.32 -1.30 5.19
N GLY A 251 -3.44 -1.03 5.87
CA GLY A 251 -4.79 -1.46 5.49
C GLY A 251 -5.35 -2.63 6.32
N ASP A 252 -4.51 -3.39 7.01
CA ASP A 252 -4.95 -4.48 7.91
C ASP A 252 -5.27 -3.97 9.32
N ARG A 253 -6.23 -4.64 10.00
CA ARG A 253 -6.67 -4.29 11.35
C ARG A 253 -5.85 -5.03 12.40
N ILE A 254 -4.72 -4.43 12.77
CA ILE A 254 -3.74 -5.02 13.70
C ILE A 254 -3.65 -4.17 14.97
N ARG A 255 -3.95 -4.76 16.14
CA ARG A 255 -3.89 -4.06 17.43
C ARG A 255 -3.64 -4.99 18.62
N THR A 256 -3.28 -4.38 19.75
CA THR A 256 -3.25 -5.01 21.07
C THR A 256 -4.36 -4.47 21.97
N LEU A 257 -5.03 -5.36 22.69
CA LEU A 257 -5.97 -5.00 23.75
C LEU A 257 -5.37 -5.36 25.12
N ASP A 258 -5.18 -4.37 25.97
CA ASP A 258 -4.82 -4.57 27.38
C ASP A 258 -6.08 -4.61 28.25
N LEU A 259 -6.23 -5.69 29.01
CA LEU A 259 -7.44 -6.02 29.74
C LEU A 259 -7.15 -6.04 31.24
N ASP A 260 -8.08 -5.58 32.05
CA ASP A 260 -8.05 -5.79 33.50
C ASP A 260 -8.58 -7.20 33.83
N PRO A 261 -7.73 -8.09 34.40
CA PRO A 261 -8.14 -9.44 34.79
C PRO A 261 -9.27 -9.49 35.82
N SER A 262 -9.54 -8.38 36.52
CA SER A 262 -10.63 -8.29 37.50
C SER A 262 -12.02 -8.14 36.87
N THR A 263 -12.09 -7.82 35.57
CA THR A 263 -13.37 -7.63 34.87
C THR A 263 -14.01 -8.97 34.50
N SER A 264 -15.34 -9.03 34.54
CA SER A 264 -16.11 -10.21 34.12
C SER A 264 -15.74 -10.66 32.69
N PRO A 265 -15.45 -11.95 32.46
CA PRO A 265 -15.15 -12.50 31.13
C PRO A 265 -16.18 -12.18 30.06
N VAL A 266 -17.47 -12.21 30.39
CA VAL A 266 -18.58 -11.89 29.48
C VAL A 266 -18.50 -10.44 29.01
N GLN A 267 -18.25 -9.52 29.95
CA GLN A 267 -18.16 -8.10 29.66
C GLN A 267 -16.92 -7.79 28.81
N THR A 268 -15.78 -8.37 29.18
CA THR A 268 -14.51 -8.23 28.46
C THR A 268 -14.62 -8.80 27.04
N ALA A 269 -15.25 -9.95 26.86
CA ALA A 269 -15.50 -10.54 25.54
C ALA A 269 -16.31 -9.63 24.63
N ALA A 270 -17.35 -8.98 25.18
CA ALA A 270 -18.12 -7.99 24.44
C ALA A 270 -17.27 -6.79 23.98
N TRP A 271 -16.32 -6.33 24.80
CA TRP A 271 -15.41 -5.26 24.38
C TRP A 271 -14.44 -5.70 23.30
N VAL A 272 -13.88 -6.91 23.41
CA VAL A 272 -12.98 -7.46 22.39
C VAL A 272 -13.70 -7.56 21.03
N VAL A 273 -14.95 -8.06 21.03
CA VAL A 273 -15.75 -8.16 19.80
C VAL A 273 -16.17 -6.78 19.29
N ASP A 274 -16.51 -5.83 20.15
CA ASP A 274 -16.77 -4.43 19.73
C ASP A 274 -15.55 -3.81 19.03
N GLU A 275 -14.33 -4.06 19.52
CA GLU A 275 -13.08 -3.59 18.90
C GLU A 275 -12.81 -4.26 17.55
N VAL A 276 -13.21 -5.52 17.38
CA VAL A 276 -13.16 -6.23 16.09
C VAL A 276 -14.16 -5.61 15.10
N LEU A 277 -15.38 -5.33 15.56
CA LEU A 277 -16.48 -4.80 14.74
C LEU A 277 -16.37 -3.29 14.48
N GLY A 278 -15.53 -2.59 15.24
CA GLY A 278 -15.35 -1.14 15.20
C GLY A 278 -14.40 -0.66 14.11
N GLY A 279 -14.60 0.60 13.68
CA GLY A 279 -13.77 1.29 12.69
C GLY A 279 -12.53 2.01 13.25
N ASP A 280 -12.38 2.11 14.57
CA ASP A 280 -11.17 2.70 15.19
C ASP A 280 -9.95 1.84 14.85
N LEU A 281 -8.84 2.45 14.43
CA LEU A 281 -7.60 1.77 14.03
C LEU A 281 -6.44 2.04 15.01
N ALA A 282 -6.75 2.42 16.25
CA ALA A 282 -5.77 2.51 17.32
C ALA A 282 -4.99 1.18 17.49
N PRO A 283 -3.64 1.21 17.45
CA PRO A 283 -2.84 0.00 17.52
C PRO A 283 -2.77 -0.60 18.94
N GLU A 284 -3.21 0.13 19.96
CA GLU A 284 -3.18 -0.26 21.37
C GLU A 284 -4.35 0.39 22.12
N VAL A 285 -5.16 -0.41 22.81
CA VAL A 285 -6.36 0.02 23.56
C VAL A 285 -6.43 -0.71 24.90
N GLY A 286 -6.87 -0.01 25.95
CA GLY A 286 -6.96 -0.56 27.31
C GLY A 286 -8.40 -0.63 27.83
N TYR A 287 -8.70 -1.63 28.67
CA TYR A 287 -10.00 -1.80 29.30
C TYR A 287 -9.91 -2.15 30.80
N ASP A 288 -10.44 -1.28 31.66
CA ASP A 288 -10.60 -1.50 33.12
C ASP A 288 -12.05 -1.32 33.62
N GLY A 289 -13.03 -1.42 32.70
CA GLY A 289 -14.39 -0.87 32.89
C GLY A 289 -14.67 0.34 32.02
N ARG A 290 -13.61 1.08 31.67
CA ARG A 290 -13.62 2.15 30.66
C ARG A 290 -12.64 1.81 29.54
N ARG A 291 -12.87 2.39 28.37
CA ARG A 291 -11.94 2.30 27.24
C ARG A 291 -10.86 3.37 27.40
N TRP A 292 -9.60 2.98 27.27
CA TRP A 292 -8.44 3.85 27.42
C TRP A 292 -7.60 3.85 26.16
N VAL A 293 -7.11 5.04 25.80
CA VAL A 293 -6.10 5.23 24.75
C VAL A 293 -4.95 6.05 25.30
N PRO A 294 -3.75 5.93 24.72
CA PRO A 294 -2.62 6.73 25.18
C PRO A 294 -2.70 8.17 24.64
N GLU A 295 -2.47 9.14 25.51
CA GLU A 295 -2.30 10.56 25.21
C GLU A 295 -0.90 11.00 25.66
N LEU A 296 -0.34 12.02 25.00
CA LEU A 296 0.92 12.62 25.39
C LEU A 296 0.71 13.83 26.28
N VAL A 297 1.49 13.87 27.35
CA VAL A 297 1.51 14.99 28.30
C VAL A 297 2.96 15.41 28.56
N PRO A 298 3.22 16.69 28.86
CA PRO A 298 4.55 17.13 29.26
C PRO A 298 5.10 16.32 30.44
N THR A 299 6.37 15.97 30.41
CA THR A 299 7.03 15.23 31.48
C THR A 299 7.15 16.11 32.73
N PRO A 300 6.61 15.71 33.89
CA PRO A 300 6.91 16.38 35.14
C PRO A 300 8.37 16.14 35.53
N SER A 301 9.03 17.17 36.07
CA SER A 301 10.34 17.02 36.70
C SER A 301 10.29 15.98 37.82
N GLY A 302 11.32 15.15 37.92
CA GLY A 302 11.39 14.11 38.96
C GLY A 302 11.45 14.71 40.37
N PRO A 303 11.06 13.94 41.39
CA PRO A 303 10.96 14.43 42.77
C PRO A 303 12.33 14.76 43.40
N THR A 304 13.44 14.33 42.81
CA THR A 304 14.79 14.56 43.34
C THR A 304 15.79 14.64 42.21
N LYS A 305 16.52 15.76 42.11
CA LYS A 305 17.62 15.90 41.15
C LYS A 305 18.70 14.87 41.43
N ARG A 306 19.29 14.28 40.38
CA ARG A 306 20.36 13.28 40.49
C ARG A 306 21.67 13.81 39.94
N LYS A 307 22.78 13.31 40.49
CA LYS A 307 24.14 13.55 40.02
C LYS A 307 24.96 12.29 40.24
N LEU A 308 25.91 12.01 39.34
CA LEU A 308 26.95 11.01 39.59
C LEU A 308 27.94 11.56 40.62
N THR A 309 28.45 10.69 41.48
CA THR A 309 29.42 11.04 42.52
C THR A 309 30.70 10.21 42.36
N ARG A 310 31.77 10.61 43.05
CA ARG A 310 33.04 9.86 43.10
C ARG A 310 32.94 8.49 43.79
N GLU A 311 31.77 8.13 44.32
CA GLU A 311 31.49 6.81 44.88
C GLU A 311 30.86 5.87 43.85
N ASP A 312 30.33 6.41 42.75
CA ASP A 312 29.57 5.65 41.77
C ASP A 312 30.46 4.79 40.87
N VAL A 313 30.05 3.54 40.67
CA VAL A 313 30.60 2.63 39.65
C VAL A 313 29.53 2.42 38.60
N VAL A 314 29.82 2.87 37.37
CA VAL A 314 28.86 2.88 36.27
C VAL A 314 29.14 1.73 35.31
N LEU A 315 28.15 0.89 35.04
CA LEU A 315 28.26 -0.17 34.03
C LEU A 315 27.47 0.23 32.78
N ILE A 316 28.11 0.18 31.62
CA ILE A 316 27.51 0.49 30.31
C ILE A 316 27.57 -0.74 29.41
N THR A 317 26.43 -1.36 29.13
CA THR A 317 26.37 -2.46 28.14
C THR A 317 26.27 -1.90 26.73
N GLY A 318 26.90 -2.56 25.77
CA GLY A 318 27.06 -1.99 24.42
C GLY A 318 28.09 -0.86 24.40
N GLY A 319 28.92 -0.73 25.44
CA GLY A 319 29.83 0.40 25.66
C GLY A 319 30.90 0.62 24.57
N ALA A 320 31.16 -0.40 23.75
CA ALA A 320 32.04 -0.28 22.59
C ALA A 320 31.29 0.04 21.27
N GLY A 321 29.95 0.05 21.27
CA GLY A 321 29.10 0.50 20.16
C GLY A 321 28.95 2.02 20.13
N GLU A 322 28.40 2.58 19.05
CA GLU A 322 28.39 4.02 18.78
C GLU A 322 27.72 4.84 19.91
N LEU A 323 26.47 4.52 20.27
CA LEU A 323 25.74 5.18 21.37
C LEU A 323 26.39 4.91 22.74
N GLY A 324 26.93 3.71 22.95
CA GLY A 324 27.62 3.36 24.19
C GLY A 324 28.88 4.20 24.42
N ARG A 325 29.63 4.50 23.34
CA ARG A 325 30.81 5.39 23.39
C ARG A 325 30.44 6.83 23.70
N LEU A 326 29.37 7.33 23.10
CA LEU A 326 28.81 8.66 23.36
C LEU A 326 28.40 8.79 24.84
N ALA A 327 27.60 7.84 25.33
CA ALA A 327 27.18 7.81 26.73
C ALA A 327 28.37 7.67 27.69
N ALA A 328 29.38 6.87 27.35
CA ALA A 328 30.59 6.71 28.16
C ALA A 328 31.39 8.01 28.31
N ARG A 329 31.50 8.81 27.25
CA ARG A 329 32.13 10.15 27.32
C ARG A 329 31.41 11.04 28.32
N TRP A 330 30.09 11.20 28.16
CA TRP A 330 29.29 11.99 29.07
C TRP A 330 29.41 11.51 30.53
N VAL A 331 29.37 10.20 30.77
CA VAL A 331 29.53 9.62 32.12
C VAL A 331 30.89 9.95 32.72
N VAL A 332 31.98 9.81 31.96
CA VAL A 332 33.34 10.14 32.41
C VAL A 332 33.46 11.61 32.80
N ASP A 333 32.84 12.50 32.02
CA ASP A 333 32.84 13.94 32.29
C ASP A 333 32.15 14.31 33.62
N GLN A 334 31.27 13.44 34.13
CA GLN A 334 30.66 13.60 35.46
C GLN A 334 31.58 13.16 36.63
N GLY A 335 32.71 12.52 36.34
CA GLY A 335 33.72 12.12 37.33
C GLY A 335 33.34 11.01 38.32
N PRO A 336 32.75 9.88 37.90
CA PRO A 336 32.47 8.73 38.79
C PRO A 336 33.76 8.03 39.24
N ARG A 337 33.64 7.09 40.19
CA ARG A 337 34.77 6.26 40.64
C ARG A 337 35.36 5.43 39.50
N ALA A 338 34.49 4.76 38.76
CA ALA A 338 34.86 3.88 37.66
C ALA A 338 33.74 3.72 36.63
N VAL A 339 34.12 3.45 35.38
CA VAL A 339 33.23 3.12 34.27
C VAL A 339 33.62 1.77 33.68
N ILE A 340 32.68 0.83 33.67
CA ILE A 340 32.85 -0.52 33.14
C ILE A 340 32.07 -0.63 31.83
N LEU A 341 32.79 -0.76 30.73
CA LEU A 341 32.21 -0.97 29.40
C LEU A 341 32.09 -2.47 29.13
N VAL A 342 30.90 -2.94 28.79
CA VAL A 342 30.67 -4.36 28.46
C VAL A 342 30.25 -4.51 27.00
N GLY A 343 30.88 -5.46 26.29
CA GLY A 343 30.48 -5.85 24.93
C GLY A 343 30.90 -7.28 24.59
N ARG A 344 30.31 -7.85 23.53
CA ARG A 344 30.59 -9.24 23.10
C ARG A 344 31.94 -9.42 22.41
N ARG A 345 32.49 -8.34 21.86
CA ARG A 345 33.75 -8.37 21.10
C ARG A 345 34.92 -8.58 22.05
N ALA A 346 35.90 -9.38 21.64
CA ALA A 346 37.20 -9.41 22.30
C ALA A 346 37.84 -8.00 22.26
N ALA A 347 38.75 -7.73 23.21
CA ALA A 347 39.50 -6.48 23.21
C ALA A 347 40.29 -6.34 21.89
N THR A 348 40.19 -5.17 21.27
CA THR A 348 40.92 -4.80 20.05
C THR A 348 41.70 -3.51 20.31
N PRO A 349 42.74 -3.20 19.50
CA PRO A 349 43.49 -1.95 19.65
C PRO A 349 42.60 -0.69 19.65
N GLU A 350 41.49 -0.70 18.90
CA GLU A 350 40.49 0.38 18.88
C GLU A 350 39.75 0.53 20.21
N ILE A 351 39.38 -0.59 20.85
CA ILE A 351 38.73 -0.60 22.16
C ILE A 351 39.72 -0.18 23.24
N ASP A 352 40.98 -0.62 23.16
CA ASP A 352 42.03 -0.21 24.08
C ASP A 352 42.31 1.30 23.97
N ALA A 353 42.34 1.84 22.76
CA ALA A 353 42.46 3.28 22.52
C ALA A 353 41.25 4.07 23.07
N LEU A 354 40.03 3.55 22.92
CA LEU A 354 38.83 4.14 23.52
C LEU A 354 38.92 4.17 25.05
N VAL A 355 39.31 3.05 25.67
CA VAL A 355 39.46 2.95 27.13
C VAL A 355 40.53 3.91 27.63
N ALA A 356 41.69 4.00 26.95
CA ALA A 356 42.75 4.92 27.30
C ALA A 356 42.33 6.39 27.16
N GLY A 357 41.63 6.73 26.06
CA GLY A 357 41.12 8.08 25.81
C GLY A 357 40.09 8.53 26.85
N LEU A 358 39.14 7.66 27.20
CA LEU A 358 38.16 7.91 28.26
C LEU A 358 38.81 8.01 29.65
N GLY A 359 39.89 7.26 29.90
CA GLY A 359 40.61 7.27 31.19
C GLY A 359 41.54 8.46 31.41
N ALA A 360 41.85 9.26 30.37
CA ALA A 360 42.82 10.34 30.43
C ALA A 360 42.46 11.44 31.47
N GLY A 361 41.18 11.59 31.81
CA GLY A 361 40.66 12.52 32.81
C GLY A 361 40.74 12.05 34.27
N GLY A 362 41.35 10.89 34.55
CA GLY A 362 41.55 10.36 35.91
C GLY A 362 40.43 9.46 36.45
N VAL A 363 39.39 9.19 35.65
CA VAL A 363 38.36 8.17 35.96
C VAL A 363 38.86 6.79 35.55
N ALA A 364 38.66 5.77 36.38
CA ALA A 364 39.06 4.41 36.05
C ALA A 364 38.10 3.79 35.02
N VAL A 365 38.57 3.55 33.79
CA VAL A 365 37.78 2.93 32.71
C VAL A 365 38.30 1.53 32.41
N GLU A 366 37.41 0.56 32.26
CA GLU A 366 37.77 -0.84 31.98
C GLU A 366 36.77 -1.47 31.00
N TYR A 367 37.25 -2.25 30.04
CA TYR A 367 36.41 -2.99 29.10
C TYR A 367 36.37 -4.48 29.46
N VAL A 368 35.17 -5.06 29.47
CA VAL A 368 34.93 -6.48 29.74
C VAL A 368 34.24 -7.12 28.54
N ALA A 369 34.92 -8.08 27.92
CA ALA A 369 34.37 -8.88 26.84
C ALA A 369 33.43 -9.96 27.41
N ALA A 370 32.12 -9.75 27.31
CA ALA A 370 31.10 -10.67 27.80
C ALA A 370 29.77 -10.53 27.05
N ASP A 371 29.06 -11.65 26.88
CA ASP A 371 27.68 -11.65 26.42
C ASP A 371 26.74 -11.53 27.61
N VAL A 372 25.98 -10.42 27.67
CA VAL A 372 25.04 -10.15 28.77
C VAL A 372 23.86 -11.13 28.81
N THR A 373 23.61 -11.87 27.73
CA THR A 373 22.55 -12.90 27.66
C THR A 373 22.99 -14.25 28.24
N ASP A 374 24.29 -14.47 28.41
CA ASP A 374 24.89 -15.61 29.11
C ASP A 374 25.15 -15.24 30.58
N LYS A 375 24.21 -15.60 31.46
CA LYS A 375 24.24 -15.26 32.88
C LYS A 375 25.52 -15.72 33.59
N GLU A 376 26.00 -16.93 33.30
CA GLU A 376 27.14 -17.51 34.01
C GLU A 376 28.45 -16.97 33.45
N GLY A 377 28.60 -16.93 32.12
CA GLY A 377 29.75 -16.33 31.45
C GLY A 377 29.92 -14.86 31.80
N PHE A 378 28.83 -14.08 31.77
CA PHE A 378 28.83 -12.67 32.14
C PHE A 378 29.34 -12.43 33.56
N ARG A 379 28.81 -13.19 34.55
CA ARG A 379 29.23 -13.06 35.95
C ARG A 379 30.69 -13.45 36.15
N SER A 380 31.14 -14.51 35.50
CA SER A 380 32.52 -14.99 35.60
C SER A 380 33.50 -13.96 35.02
N ALA A 381 33.19 -13.40 33.85
CA ALA A 381 34.02 -12.39 33.18
C ALA A 381 34.09 -11.07 33.97
N LEU A 382 33.01 -10.68 34.64
CA LEU A 382 32.93 -9.39 35.33
C LEU A 382 33.53 -9.42 36.75
N ARG A 383 33.57 -10.59 37.40
CA ARG A 383 34.04 -10.74 38.80
C ARG A 383 35.41 -10.07 39.08
N PRO A 384 36.47 -10.27 38.27
CA PRO A 384 37.78 -9.64 38.55
C PRO A 384 37.72 -8.11 38.53
N THR A 385 36.88 -7.52 37.67
CA THR A 385 36.70 -6.08 37.57
C THR A 385 35.94 -5.54 38.79
N LEU A 386 34.90 -6.24 39.27
CA LEU A 386 34.15 -5.84 40.46
C LEU A 386 35.01 -5.89 41.74
N GLU A 387 35.89 -6.88 41.86
CA GLU A 387 36.85 -6.97 42.97
C GLU A 387 37.80 -5.77 43.03
N ARG A 388 38.21 -5.24 41.86
CA ARG A 388 39.10 -4.06 41.77
C ARG A 388 38.36 -2.73 41.92
N ARG A 389 37.16 -2.61 41.34
CA ARG A 389 36.47 -1.32 41.15
C ARG A 389 35.34 -1.08 42.15
N GLY A 390 34.79 -2.13 42.75
CA GLY A 390 33.63 -2.06 43.63
C GLY A 390 32.33 -2.50 42.96
N LEU A 391 31.24 -2.48 43.72
CA LEU A 391 29.91 -2.87 43.25
C LEU A 391 29.32 -1.80 42.33
N VAL A 392 28.62 -2.23 41.28
CA VAL A 392 27.92 -1.35 40.34
C VAL A 392 26.77 -0.65 41.05
N THR A 393 26.75 0.69 40.99
CA THR A 393 25.68 1.53 41.55
C THR A 393 24.77 2.12 40.47
N VAL A 394 25.27 2.32 39.25
CA VAL A 394 24.51 2.88 38.12
C VAL A 394 24.66 2.00 36.88
N LEU A 395 23.55 1.70 36.23
CA LEU A 395 23.48 0.87 35.03
C LEU A 395 22.95 1.66 33.84
N LEU A 396 23.70 1.72 32.74
CA LEU A 396 23.23 2.20 31.44
C LEU A 396 23.14 1.00 30.48
N HIS A 397 21.91 0.66 30.08
CA HIS A 397 21.67 -0.45 29.16
C HIS A 397 21.50 0.06 27.72
N ALA A 398 22.62 0.21 27.01
CA ALA A 398 22.66 0.66 25.61
C ALA A 398 22.91 -0.47 24.59
N ALA A 399 22.84 -1.73 25.02
CA ALA A 399 23.00 -2.85 24.09
C ALA A 399 21.78 -2.95 23.16
N GLY A 400 22.04 -3.28 21.90
CA GLY A 400 21.02 -3.45 20.87
C GLY A 400 21.57 -4.19 19.67
N LEU A 401 20.67 -4.84 18.94
CA LEU A 401 20.92 -5.50 17.66
C LEU A 401 19.71 -5.21 16.77
N ILE A 402 19.96 -4.96 15.48
CA ILE A 402 18.94 -4.82 14.47
C ILE A 402 19.25 -5.81 13.35
N GLU A 403 18.21 -6.52 12.90
CA GLU A 403 18.23 -7.42 11.75
C GLU A 403 16.90 -7.17 11.00
N ASP A 404 16.82 -6.09 10.22
CA ASP A 404 15.55 -5.65 9.61
C ASP A 404 15.08 -6.60 8.50
N ALA A 405 13.81 -7.01 8.58
CA ALA A 405 13.16 -7.85 7.58
C ALA A 405 11.64 -7.78 7.80
N GLN A 406 10.86 -7.80 6.72
CA GLN A 406 9.41 -7.96 6.82
C GLN A 406 9.05 -9.28 7.49
N THR A 407 7.93 -9.31 8.20
CA THR A 407 7.47 -10.42 9.03
C THR A 407 7.44 -11.77 8.30
N PRO A 408 7.01 -11.89 7.03
CA PRO A 408 7.06 -13.17 6.29
C PRO A 408 8.49 -13.65 5.98
N ASN A 409 9.44 -12.73 5.87
CA ASN A 409 10.83 -13.00 5.48
C ASN A 409 11.78 -13.06 6.69
N LYS A 410 11.25 -12.85 7.90
CA LYS A 410 12.04 -12.82 9.13
C LYS A 410 12.01 -14.18 9.81
N SER A 411 13.19 -14.71 10.14
CA SER A 411 13.29 -16.01 10.81
C SER A 411 13.06 -15.88 12.32
N LEU A 412 12.48 -16.92 12.92
CA LEU A 412 12.29 -16.98 14.37
C LEU A 412 13.63 -16.89 15.13
N GLU A 413 14.73 -17.38 14.55
CA GLU A 413 16.06 -17.28 15.13
C GLU A 413 16.55 -15.82 15.18
N SER A 414 16.31 -15.05 14.11
CA SER A 414 16.58 -13.61 14.06
C SER A 414 15.80 -12.87 15.15
N VAL A 415 14.49 -13.14 15.26
CA VAL A 415 13.61 -12.57 16.30
C VAL A 415 14.16 -12.86 17.70
N ARG A 416 14.56 -14.11 17.97
CA ARG A 416 15.15 -14.51 19.26
C ARG A 416 16.43 -13.73 19.57
N ARG A 417 17.33 -13.60 18.60
CA ARG A 417 18.61 -12.87 18.78
C ARG A 417 18.38 -11.40 19.07
N VAL A 418 17.55 -10.71 18.28
CA VAL A 418 17.25 -9.28 18.44
C VAL A 418 16.59 -9.01 19.80
N MET A 419 15.60 -9.83 20.17
CA MET A 419 14.92 -9.73 21.47
C MET A 419 15.89 -9.96 22.63
N ALA A 420 16.74 -10.99 22.56
CA ALA A 420 17.58 -11.40 23.68
C ALA A 420 18.53 -10.30 24.17
N VAL A 421 19.12 -9.52 23.26
CA VAL A 421 20.15 -8.52 23.60
C VAL A 421 19.60 -7.45 24.57
N LYS A 422 18.37 -6.96 24.33
CA LYS A 422 17.71 -5.96 25.18
C LYS A 422 16.90 -6.60 26.31
N ALA A 423 16.00 -7.51 25.97
CA ALA A 423 15.03 -8.08 26.92
C ALA A 423 15.70 -9.01 27.95
N LYS A 424 16.33 -10.08 27.45
CA LYS A 424 17.01 -11.08 28.31
C LYS A 424 18.23 -10.46 28.98
N GLY A 425 18.98 -9.62 28.26
CA GLY A 425 20.10 -8.86 28.81
C GLY A 425 19.70 -8.04 30.03
N LEU A 426 18.64 -7.23 29.95
CA LEU A 426 18.16 -6.44 31.10
C LEU A 426 17.80 -7.33 32.30
N GLN A 427 17.11 -8.46 32.06
CA GLN A 427 16.74 -9.36 33.15
C GLN A 427 17.97 -9.97 33.85
N VAL A 428 19.00 -10.35 33.09
CA VAL A 428 20.28 -10.83 33.65
C VAL A 428 20.97 -9.74 34.46
N LEU A 429 20.99 -8.50 33.97
CA LEU A 429 21.59 -7.35 34.67
C LEU A 429 20.88 -7.08 36.00
N LEU A 430 19.56 -6.91 36.00
CA LEU A 430 18.79 -6.62 37.22
C LEU A 430 18.89 -7.73 38.27
N ARG A 431 18.96 -9.00 37.84
CA ARG A 431 19.18 -10.15 38.75
C ARG A 431 20.61 -10.28 39.26
N THR A 432 21.58 -9.66 38.57
CA THR A 432 23.00 -9.72 38.95
C THR A 432 23.38 -8.57 39.87
N PHE A 433 22.73 -7.41 39.73
CA PHE A 433 22.99 -6.22 40.53
C PHE A 433 21.74 -5.81 41.34
N PRO A 434 21.49 -6.42 42.50
CA PRO A 434 20.32 -6.10 43.32
C PRO A 434 20.40 -4.73 44.02
N ASN A 435 21.59 -4.11 44.09
CA ASN A 435 21.86 -2.88 44.85
C ASN A 435 22.03 -1.64 43.96
N LEU A 436 21.42 -1.63 42.76
CA LEU A 436 21.49 -0.48 41.86
C LEU A 436 20.75 0.72 42.46
N ARG A 437 21.32 1.92 42.28
CA ARG A 437 20.69 3.21 42.60
C ARG A 437 19.92 3.76 41.41
N ASP A 438 20.51 3.68 40.22
CA ASP A 438 19.94 4.21 38.98
C ASP A 438 20.11 3.20 37.82
N VAL A 439 19.07 3.07 37.02
CA VAL A 439 19.04 2.28 35.78
C VAL A 439 18.50 3.17 34.67
N VAL A 440 19.29 3.34 33.63
CA VAL A 440 18.94 4.11 32.42
C VAL A 440 18.89 3.14 31.24
N LEU A 441 17.72 3.00 30.65
CA LEU A 441 17.47 2.12 29.51
C LEU A 441 17.42 2.95 28.23
N PHE A 442 18.19 2.53 27.22
CA PHE A 442 18.15 3.13 25.89
C PHE A 442 17.09 2.38 25.07
N SER A 443 15.89 2.94 25.06
CA SER A 443 14.76 2.48 24.25
C SER A 443 14.67 3.26 22.94
N SER A 444 13.72 2.90 22.09
CA SER A 444 13.59 3.44 20.74
C SER A 444 12.14 3.75 20.41
N TRP A 445 11.94 4.79 19.59
CA TRP A 445 10.67 5.10 18.94
C TRP A 445 10.00 3.89 18.28
N ALA A 446 10.78 2.95 17.76
CA ALA A 446 10.26 1.72 17.15
C ALA A 446 9.39 0.92 18.13
N GLY A 447 9.73 0.88 19.43
CA GLY A 447 8.89 0.21 20.43
C GLY A 447 7.53 0.88 20.57
N ARG A 448 7.54 2.22 20.69
CA ARG A 448 6.33 2.97 21.00
C ARG A 448 5.39 3.16 19.82
N PHE A 449 5.95 3.40 18.64
CA PHE A 449 5.21 3.78 17.43
C PHE A 449 5.18 2.69 16.37
N GLY A 450 6.01 1.65 16.52
CA GLY A 450 6.28 0.68 15.47
C GLY A 450 7.22 1.24 14.40
N ASN A 451 7.91 0.34 13.70
CA ASN A 451 8.56 0.61 12.43
C ASN A 451 8.44 -0.62 11.53
N ALA A 452 8.23 -0.42 10.22
CA ALA A 452 8.06 -1.55 9.30
C ALA A 452 9.35 -2.40 9.26
N GLY A 453 9.20 -3.74 9.30
CA GLY A 453 10.34 -4.67 9.35
C GLY A 453 11.05 -4.82 10.70
N GLN A 454 10.58 -4.12 11.74
CA GLN A 454 11.19 -4.07 13.09
C GLN A 454 10.29 -4.64 14.19
N THR A 455 9.51 -5.69 13.90
CA THR A 455 8.52 -6.25 14.85
C THR A 455 9.12 -6.78 16.16
N ASP A 456 10.26 -7.45 16.08
CA ASP A 456 11.05 -7.91 17.22
C ASP A 456 11.80 -6.77 17.93
N TYR A 457 12.43 -5.85 17.21
CA TYR A 457 13.12 -4.72 17.81
C TYR A 457 12.14 -3.82 18.57
N ALA A 458 10.96 -3.57 18.01
CA ALA A 458 9.87 -2.86 18.67
C ALA A 458 9.40 -3.59 19.94
N ALA A 459 9.17 -4.90 19.84
CA ALA A 459 8.80 -5.74 20.99
C ALA A 459 9.84 -5.68 22.12
N ALA A 460 11.13 -5.66 21.78
CA ALA A 460 12.21 -5.61 22.76
C ALA A 460 12.25 -4.28 23.53
N ASN A 461 12.09 -3.16 22.82
CA ASN A 461 12.10 -1.81 23.41
C ASN A 461 10.84 -1.53 24.23
N GLU A 462 9.67 -1.96 23.76
CA GLU A 462 8.41 -1.83 24.51
C GLU A 462 8.49 -2.56 25.86
N LEU A 463 9.18 -3.71 25.94
CA LEU A 463 9.44 -4.38 27.22
C LEU A 463 10.31 -3.55 28.17
N LEU A 464 11.36 -2.89 27.67
CA LEU A 464 12.20 -2.00 28.48
C LEU A 464 11.37 -0.88 29.09
N ASP A 465 10.49 -0.29 28.29
CA ASP A 465 9.59 0.78 28.69
C ASP A 465 8.67 0.33 29.84
N ARG A 466 8.13 -0.89 29.76
CA ARG A 466 7.26 -1.44 30.82
C ARG A 466 8.02 -1.83 32.08
N VAL A 467 9.26 -2.30 31.96
CA VAL A 467 10.13 -2.53 33.13
C VAL A 467 10.43 -1.21 33.85
N ALA A 468 10.61 -0.09 33.12
CA ALA A 468 10.80 1.21 33.75
C ALA A 468 9.57 1.69 34.54
N VAL A 469 8.35 1.36 34.12
CA VAL A 469 7.12 1.63 34.87
C VAL A 469 7.03 0.79 36.15
N ILE A 470 7.46 -0.48 36.11
CA ILE A 470 7.48 -1.37 37.29
C ILE A 470 8.53 -0.92 38.32
N GLY A 471 9.72 -0.54 37.83
CA GLY A 471 10.90 -0.26 38.64
C GLY A 471 11.71 -1.51 39.01
N ALA A 472 12.86 -1.33 39.66
CA ALA A 472 13.75 -2.42 40.06
C ALA A 472 14.21 -2.26 41.52
N GLY A 473 13.46 -2.83 42.47
CA GLY A 473 13.76 -2.70 43.89
C GLY A 473 13.72 -1.23 44.35
N ALA A 474 14.80 -0.76 44.99
CA ALA A 474 14.97 0.64 45.38
C ALA A 474 15.60 1.52 44.29
N ALA A 475 16.00 0.92 43.15
CA ALA A 475 16.62 1.65 42.06
C ALA A 475 15.60 2.55 41.34
N ARG A 476 16.02 3.76 40.97
CA ARG A 476 15.31 4.56 39.97
C ARG A 476 15.52 3.92 38.61
N VAL A 477 14.45 3.70 37.87
CA VAL A 477 14.51 3.19 36.49
C VAL A 477 13.88 4.22 35.55
N VAL A 478 14.62 4.60 34.52
CA VAL A 478 14.13 5.45 33.43
C VAL A 478 14.40 4.75 32.10
N SER A 479 13.40 4.68 31.23
CA SER A 479 13.53 4.27 29.84
C SER A 479 13.41 5.51 28.97
N ILE A 480 14.49 5.86 28.27
CA ILE A 480 14.51 7.00 27.37
C ILE A 480 14.24 6.47 25.97
N VAL A 481 13.12 6.89 25.38
CA VAL A 481 12.64 6.46 24.08
C VAL A 481 13.22 7.42 23.04
N PHE A 482 14.41 7.10 22.55
CA PHE A 482 15.15 7.95 21.62
C PHE A 482 14.58 7.86 20.19
N PRO A 483 14.48 9.00 19.48
CA PRO A 483 14.45 9.04 18.03
C PRO A 483 15.76 8.52 17.42
N PRO A 484 15.83 8.28 16.11
CA PRO A 484 17.07 7.88 15.45
C PRO A 484 18.16 8.97 15.56
N TRP A 485 19.40 8.58 15.85
CA TRP A 485 20.55 9.50 15.95
C TRP A 485 21.28 9.55 14.61
N SER A 486 21.41 10.75 14.03
CA SER A 486 21.96 11.00 12.69
C SER A 486 23.37 10.44 12.47
N SER A 487 24.17 10.37 13.53
CA SER A 487 25.54 9.87 13.50
C SER A 487 25.64 8.35 13.46
N THR A 488 24.56 7.61 13.76
CA THR A 488 24.65 6.15 13.85
C THR A 488 24.66 5.50 12.48
N GLU A 489 25.39 4.38 12.33
CA GLU A 489 25.38 3.57 11.09
C GLU A 489 23.95 3.18 10.69
N MET A 490 23.11 2.91 11.70
CA MET A 490 21.69 2.62 11.58
C MET A 490 20.88 3.71 10.87
N VAL A 491 21.27 4.98 11.00
CA VAL A 491 20.62 6.10 10.30
C VAL A 491 21.34 6.43 8.99
N ARG A 492 22.68 6.28 8.95
CA ARG A 492 23.47 6.52 7.75
C ARG A 492 23.18 5.52 6.62
N SER A 493 22.68 4.34 6.95
CA SER A 493 22.22 3.34 5.98
C SER A 493 20.83 3.62 5.40
N ILE A 494 20.07 4.59 5.96
CA ILE A 494 18.74 4.95 5.45
C ILE A 494 18.90 5.79 4.17
N PRO A 495 18.32 5.36 3.04
CA PRO A 495 18.35 6.14 1.80
C PRO A 495 17.76 7.54 1.99
N ALA A 496 18.35 8.56 1.34
CA ALA A 496 17.96 9.97 1.53
C ALA A 496 16.45 10.23 1.29
N GLY A 497 15.86 9.60 0.27
CA GLY A 497 14.41 9.69 0.01
C GLY A 497 13.55 9.06 1.11
N VAL A 498 14.00 7.94 1.69
CA VAL A 498 13.32 7.28 2.83
C VAL A 498 13.45 8.13 4.08
N ARG A 499 14.61 8.75 4.32
CA ARG A 499 14.82 9.69 5.43
C ARG A 499 13.91 10.90 5.31
N ALA A 500 13.84 11.53 4.13
CA ALA A 500 12.93 12.66 3.88
C ALA A 500 11.46 12.27 4.06
N MET A 501 11.08 11.04 3.67
CA MET A 501 9.75 10.49 3.95
C MET A 501 9.50 10.30 5.46
N MET A 502 10.47 9.77 6.21
CA MET A 502 10.37 9.60 7.67
C MET A 502 10.27 10.96 8.39
N GLU A 503 11.07 11.94 7.98
CA GLU A 503 11.01 13.32 8.46
C GLU A 503 9.64 13.94 8.14
N GLY A 504 9.14 13.76 6.92
CA GLY A 504 7.79 14.16 6.51
C GLY A 504 6.68 13.44 7.29
N GLN A 505 6.95 12.26 7.85
CA GLN A 505 6.03 11.54 8.74
C GLN A 505 6.09 12.00 10.21
N GLY A 506 6.95 12.97 10.56
CA GLY A 506 7.15 13.47 11.92
C GLY A 506 8.23 12.74 12.71
N VAL A 507 9.11 11.96 12.06
CA VAL A 507 10.29 11.37 12.71
C VAL A 507 11.36 12.44 12.93
N THR A 508 11.61 12.76 14.20
CA THR A 508 12.73 13.64 14.59
C THR A 508 14.03 12.85 14.46
N PHE A 509 15.06 13.42 13.84
CA PHE A 509 16.42 12.88 13.87
C PHE A 509 17.26 13.73 14.80
N LEU A 510 17.89 13.10 15.79
CA LEU A 510 18.75 13.80 16.75
C LEU A 510 20.19 13.85 16.24
N ASP A 511 20.88 14.95 16.49
CA ASP A 511 22.34 14.93 16.48
C ASP A 511 22.91 14.39 17.81
N ASP A 512 24.24 14.22 17.86
CA ASP A 512 24.91 13.67 19.04
C ASP A 512 24.80 14.57 20.27
N GLU A 513 24.77 15.89 20.09
CA GLU A 513 24.71 16.86 21.17
C GLU A 513 23.31 16.89 21.78
N GLU A 514 22.27 16.98 20.93
CA GLU A 514 20.86 16.91 21.34
C GLU A 514 20.54 15.59 22.08
N GLY A 515 21.07 14.47 21.56
CA GLY A 515 20.90 13.16 22.17
C GLY A 515 21.56 13.04 23.55
N LEU A 516 22.78 13.56 23.69
CA LEU A 516 23.51 13.57 24.96
C LEU A 516 22.90 14.53 25.99
N ASP A 517 22.47 15.72 25.56
CA ASP A 517 21.77 16.68 26.41
C ASP A 517 20.46 16.13 26.96
N THR A 518 19.76 15.34 26.13
CA THR A 518 18.55 14.64 26.53
C THR A 518 18.85 13.58 27.59
N LEU A 519 19.87 12.74 27.37
CA LEU A 519 20.34 11.76 28.36
C LEU A 519 20.73 12.45 29.68
N ALA A 520 21.46 13.55 29.59
CA ALA A 520 21.91 14.34 30.73
C ALA A 520 20.73 14.92 31.52
N SER A 521 19.72 15.47 30.84
CA SER A 521 18.52 16.01 31.49
C SER A 521 17.70 14.93 32.17
N ALA A 522 17.39 13.85 31.45
CA ALA A 522 16.60 12.73 31.97
C ALA A 522 17.23 12.17 33.24
N PHE A 523 18.56 12.09 33.28
CA PHE A 523 19.30 11.71 34.47
C PHE A 523 19.22 12.80 35.56
N ALA A 524 19.62 14.03 35.26
CA ALA A 524 19.76 15.12 36.23
C ALA A 524 18.43 15.55 36.86
N ASP A 525 17.34 15.55 36.09
CA ASP A 525 15.99 15.89 36.53
C ASP A 525 15.33 14.75 37.32
N GLY A 526 16.01 13.61 37.46
CA GLY A 526 15.53 12.48 38.22
C GLY A 526 14.29 11.83 37.61
N ALA A 527 14.18 11.83 36.28
CA ALA A 527 13.06 11.22 35.57
C ALA A 527 12.88 9.75 35.94
N GLN A 528 11.65 9.25 35.92
CA GLN A 528 11.31 7.88 36.28
C GLN A 528 10.21 7.37 35.36
N GLY A 529 10.26 6.08 34.99
CA GLY A 529 9.33 5.50 34.03
C GLY A 529 9.79 5.76 32.60
N ILE A 530 8.83 6.05 31.71
CA ILE A 530 9.08 6.21 30.27
C ILE A 530 9.26 7.70 29.97
N GLU A 531 10.31 8.06 29.24
CA GLU A 531 10.57 9.43 28.78
C GLU A 531 10.69 9.44 27.26
N LEU A 532 9.72 10.06 26.60
CA LEU A 532 9.71 10.19 25.15
C LEU A 532 10.36 11.51 24.73
N VAL A 533 11.25 11.39 23.75
CA VAL A 533 12.02 12.50 23.20
C VAL A 533 11.56 12.74 21.76
N GLY A 534 11.18 13.96 21.39
CA GLY A 534 10.64 14.27 20.06
C GLY A 534 10.05 15.68 19.96
N ARG A 535 10.13 16.30 18.78
CA ARG A 535 9.47 17.60 18.49
C ARG A 535 8.05 17.39 17.96
N ASP A 536 7.94 16.45 17.02
CA ASP A 536 6.69 16.00 16.39
C ASP A 536 6.46 14.50 16.70
N LEU A 537 5.24 14.03 16.46
CA LEU A 537 4.91 12.62 16.62
C LEU A 537 4.88 11.94 15.27
N PRO A 538 5.46 10.73 15.15
CA PRO A 538 5.44 10.00 13.90
C PRO A 538 4.02 9.54 13.64
N ALA A 539 3.34 10.22 12.73
CA ALA A 539 1.98 9.90 12.37
C ALA A 539 1.95 8.66 11.48
N ARG A 540 1.00 7.77 11.75
CA ARG A 540 0.65 6.71 10.82
C ARG A 540 -0.45 7.28 9.91
N PRO A 541 -0.24 7.40 8.59
CA PRO A 541 -1.36 7.58 7.68
C PRO A 541 -2.26 6.36 7.85
N ILE A 542 -3.42 6.60 8.44
CA ILE A 542 -4.47 5.58 8.56
C ILE A 542 -5.38 5.81 7.38
N GLU A 543 -5.38 4.88 6.44
CA GLU A 543 -6.34 4.82 5.36
C GLU A 543 -7.41 3.78 5.72
N ALA A 544 -8.65 4.23 5.87
CA ALA A 544 -9.79 3.36 6.08
C ALA A 544 -10.73 3.49 4.89
N VAL A 545 -11.13 2.36 4.30
CA VAL A 545 -12.15 2.31 3.25
C VAL A 545 -13.45 1.83 3.86
N HIS A 546 -14.44 2.71 3.86
CA HIS A 546 -15.81 2.41 4.29
C HIS A 546 -16.66 2.14 3.06
N THR A 547 -17.45 1.06 3.07
CA THR A 547 -18.36 0.76 1.95
C THR A 547 -19.80 0.96 2.38
N GLU A 548 -20.56 1.79 1.65
CA GLU A 548 -22.02 1.88 1.79
C GLU A 548 -22.69 1.52 0.47
N ARG A 549 -23.74 0.70 0.52
CA ARG A 549 -24.52 0.32 -0.66
C ARG A 549 -25.90 0.97 -0.59
N PHE A 550 -26.13 1.93 -1.47
CA PHE A 550 -27.45 2.55 -1.58
C PHE A 550 -28.41 1.62 -2.34
N SER A 551 -29.67 1.54 -1.92
CA SER A 551 -30.70 0.79 -2.64
C SER A 551 -32.07 1.23 -2.15
N LEU A 552 -33.12 1.05 -2.96
CA LEU A 552 -34.48 1.37 -2.51
C LEU A 552 -34.93 0.47 -1.34
N GLY A 553 -34.39 -0.76 -1.24
CA GLY A 553 -34.69 -1.68 -0.13
C GLY A 553 -34.06 -1.25 1.20
N ARG A 554 -32.84 -0.69 1.18
CA ARG A 554 -32.12 -0.21 2.38
C ARG A 554 -32.41 1.26 2.71
N HIS A 555 -32.63 2.07 1.67
CA HIS A 555 -32.78 3.52 1.71
C HIS A 555 -34.07 3.96 0.98
N PRO A 556 -35.26 3.70 1.55
CA PRO A 556 -36.55 3.98 0.91
C PRO A 556 -36.77 5.45 0.55
N TYR A 557 -36.11 6.40 1.24
CA TYR A 557 -36.23 7.83 0.95
C TYR A 557 -35.69 8.22 -0.43
N LEU A 558 -34.86 7.38 -1.07
CA LEU A 558 -34.37 7.64 -2.44
C LEU A 558 -35.49 7.62 -3.48
N ASP A 559 -36.61 6.95 -3.20
CA ASP A 559 -37.78 6.98 -4.09
C ASP A 559 -38.40 8.38 -4.16
N ASP A 560 -38.22 9.16 -3.10
CA ASP A 560 -38.67 10.55 -2.98
C ASP A 560 -37.62 11.57 -3.49
N HIS A 561 -36.48 11.12 -4.04
CA HIS A 561 -35.43 11.96 -4.61
C HIS A 561 -35.10 11.54 -6.06
N ARG A 562 -36.03 11.80 -6.99
CA ARG A 562 -35.91 11.37 -8.39
C ARG A 562 -35.69 12.52 -9.36
N LEU A 563 -34.52 12.57 -10.01
CA LEU A 563 -34.26 13.51 -11.10
C LEU A 563 -34.53 12.84 -12.45
N LYS A 564 -35.45 13.40 -13.25
CA LYS A 564 -35.89 12.83 -14.55
C LYS A 564 -36.32 11.35 -14.43
N GLY A 565 -36.98 11.00 -13.33
CA GLY A 565 -37.48 9.65 -13.05
C GLY A 565 -36.46 8.67 -12.48
N ARG A 566 -35.18 9.05 -12.32
CA ARG A 566 -34.13 8.18 -11.76
C ARG A 566 -33.82 8.54 -10.31
N PRO A 567 -33.67 7.58 -9.39
CA PRO A 567 -33.21 7.86 -8.03
C PRO A 567 -31.79 8.45 -8.05
N VAL A 568 -31.59 9.51 -7.26
CA VAL A 568 -30.29 10.18 -7.08
C VAL A 568 -29.99 10.27 -5.59
N VAL A 569 -28.76 10.02 -5.18
CA VAL A 569 -28.38 10.23 -3.77
C VAL A 569 -28.26 11.73 -3.48
N PRO A 570 -28.98 12.29 -2.49
CA PRO A 570 -28.88 13.71 -2.14
C PRO A 570 -27.48 14.11 -1.67
N LEU A 571 -27.05 15.34 -1.97
CA LEU A 571 -25.81 15.92 -1.45
C LEU A 571 -25.76 15.86 0.09
N ALA A 572 -26.91 16.05 0.73
CA ALA A 572 -27.05 15.95 2.18
C ALA A 572 -26.75 14.54 2.72
N SER A 573 -27.18 13.49 2.03
CA SER A 573 -26.86 12.10 2.39
C SER A 573 -25.37 11.80 2.21
N VAL A 574 -24.73 12.36 1.17
CA VAL A 574 -23.27 12.23 0.97
C VAL A 574 -22.50 12.99 2.06
N THR A 575 -22.97 14.16 2.45
CA THR A 575 -22.36 14.95 3.54
C THR A 575 -22.38 14.18 4.86
N ASP A 576 -23.49 13.54 5.19
CA ASP A 576 -23.57 12.65 6.35
C ASP A 576 -22.67 11.42 6.22
N LEU A 577 -22.57 10.83 5.02
CA LEU A 577 -21.68 9.69 4.77
C LEU A 577 -20.21 10.06 5.00
N VAL A 578 -19.77 11.22 4.48
CA VAL A 578 -18.43 11.78 4.69
C VAL A 578 -18.17 12.00 6.18
N ALA A 579 -19.10 12.65 6.87
CA ALA A 579 -19.00 12.95 8.28
C ALA A 579 -18.95 11.70 9.16
N TRP A 580 -19.78 10.70 8.83
CA TRP A 580 -19.80 9.40 9.49
C TRP A 580 -18.49 8.65 9.29
N ALA A 581 -18.03 8.50 8.04
CA ALA A 581 -16.76 7.85 7.71
C ALA A 581 -15.59 8.48 8.47
N PHE A 582 -15.54 9.81 8.53
CA PHE A 582 -14.55 10.53 9.34
C PHE A 582 -14.62 10.15 10.82
N ARG A 583 -15.80 10.24 11.44
CA ARG A 583 -15.96 9.92 12.88
C ARG A 583 -15.60 8.47 13.18
N GLU A 584 -15.90 7.55 12.27
CA GLU A 584 -15.61 6.12 12.38
C GLU A 584 -14.11 5.84 12.32
N THR A 585 -13.40 6.46 11.38
CA THR A 585 -11.94 6.40 11.32
C THR A 585 -11.29 7.14 12.49
N ALA A 586 -11.91 8.22 12.99
CA ALA A 586 -11.41 9.03 14.08
C ALA A 586 -11.62 8.40 15.48
N GLY A 587 -12.59 7.50 15.62
CA GLY A 587 -12.89 6.81 16.88
C GLY A 587 -13.33 7.73 18.03
N ARG A 588 -13.79 8.96 17.73
CA ARG A 588 -14.16 9.99 18.71
C ARG A 588 -15.49 10.66 18.35
N GLU A 589 -16.28 10.97 19.37
CA GLU A 589 -17.42 11.88 19.24
C GLU A 589 -17.01 13.31 19.61
N GLY A 590 -17.73 14.30 19.07
CA GLY A 590 -17.44 15.72 19.32
C GLY A 590 -17.83 16.63 18.16
N PRO A 591 -17.41 17.90 18.22
CA PRO A 591 -17.58 18.85 17.13
C PRO A 591 -17.06 18.27 15.81
N LEU A 592 -17.74 18.61 14.73
CA LEU A 592 -17.42 18.16 13.39
C LEU A 592 -17.31 19.38 12.48
N VAL A 593 -16.24 19.42 11.71
CA VAL A 593 -16.12 20.33 10.57
C VAL A 593 -15.96 19.48 9.31
N VAL A 594 -16.70 19.82 8.25
CA VAL A 594 -16.53 19.26 6.90
C VAL A 594 -16.22 20.44 5.97
N GLU A 595 -15.10 20.39 5.27
CA GLU A 595 -14.62 21.45 4.38
C GLU A 595 -14.48 20.95 2.94
N ASP A 596 -14.55 21.89 2.00
CA ASP A 596 -14.24 21.70 0.58
C ASP A 596 -15.03 20.55 -0.07
N LEU A 597 -16.32 20.39 0.28
CA LEU A 597 -17.14 19.31 -0.27
C LEU A 597 -17.59 19.68 -1.68
N GLU A 598 -16.97 19.04 -2.67
CA GLU A 598 -17.17 19.30 -4.10
C GLU A 598 -17.76 18.09 -4.82
N LEU A 599 -18.82 18.32 -5.60
CA LEU A 599 -19.45 17.33 -6.47
C LEU A 599 -18.71 17.27 -7.81
N THR A 600 -18.01 16.18 -8.10
CA THR A 600 -17.45 15.92 -9.45
C THR A 600 -18.42 15.09 -10.29
N ARG A 601 -19.16 14.16 -9.67
CA ARG A 601 -20.12 13.28 -10.35
C ARG A 601 -21.26 12.87 -9.42
N GLY A 602 -22.51 13.06 -9.88
CA GLY A 602 -23.70 12.61 -9.15
C GLY A 602 -23.83 11.09 -9.09
N VAL A 603 -24.34 10.57 -7.96
CA VAL A 603 -24.60 9.13 -7.76
C VAL A 603 -25.99 8.79 -8.28
N MET A 604 -26.09 8.05 -9.39
CA MET A 604 -27.36 7.72 -10.08
C MET A 604 -27.48 6.22 -10.36
N GLY A 605 -28.68 5.64 -10.27
CA GLY A 605 -28.94 4.26 -10.76
C GLY A 605 -30.18 3.57 -10.16
N GLU A 606 -30.68 2.53 -10.83
CA GLU A 606 -31.56 1.51 -10.22
C GLU A 606 -30.64 0.39 -9.68
N ASP A 607 -30.73 0.10 -8.38
CA ASP A 607 -29.78 -0.67 -7.53
C ASP A 607 -28.43 0.02 -7.26
N VAL A 608 -28.50 1.11 -6.47
CA VAL A 608 -27.48 2.16 -6.32
C VAL A 608 -26.10 1.69 -5.81
N ALA A 609 -25.09 2.40 -6.31
CA ALA A 609 -23.64 2.27 -6.16
C ALA A 609 -23.10 1.69 -4.85
N ARG A 610 -22.03 0.91 -4.98
CA ARG A 610 -21.04 0.72 -3.92
C ARG A 610 -20.29 2.04 -3.76
N VAL A 611 -20.47 2.69 -2.62
CA VAL A 611 -19.78 3.93 -2.29
C VAL A 611 -18.61 3.59 -1.39
N GLU A 612 -17.40 3.80 -1.88
CA GLU A 612 -16.18 3.63 -1.09
C GLU A 612 -15.72 4.98 -0.56
N VAL A 613 -15.65 5.11 0.75
CA VAL A 613 -15.17 6.33 1.41
C VAL A 613 -13.80 6.05 1.99
N SER A 614 -12.75 6.59 1.38
CA SER A 614 -11.40 6.53 1.93
C SER A 614 -11.18 7.71 2.86
N ALA A 615 -10.79 7.45 4.11
CA ALA A 615 -10.43 8.49 5.07
C ALA A 615 -8.95 8.37 5.43
N ARG A 616 -8.19 9.46 5.32
CA ARG A 616 -6.76 9.54 5.67
C ARG A 616 -6.53 10.40 6.91
N ARG A 617 -5.81 9.86 7.91
CA ARG A 617 -5.44 10.60 9.14
C ARG A 617 -4.16 11.43 8.96
N GLY A 618 -4.22 12.73 9.32
CA GLY A 618 -3.09 13.66 9.32
C GLY A 618 -2.18 13.60 10.56
N HIS A 619 -1.14 14.44 10.57
CA HIS A 619 0.02 14.36 11.49
C HIS A 619 -0.26 14.69 12.97
N ASP A 620 -1.34 15.41 13.25
CA ASP A 620 -1.78 15.81 14.59
C ASP A 620 -2.50 14.70 15.38
N GLY A 621 -2.70 13.55 14.74
CA GLY A 621 -3.24 12.39 15.39
C GLY A 621 -4.71 12.54 15.79
N PHE A 622 -5.54 13.33 15.10
CA PHE A 622 -7.01 13.18 14.93
C PHE A 622 -7.70 14.52 14.58
N THR A 623 -6.97 15.62 14.42
CA THR A 623 -7.57 16.93 14.20
C THR A 623 -8.07 17.10 12.78
N ARG A 624 -7.44 16.52 11.74
CA ARG A 624 -7.89 16.66 10.34
C ARG A 624 -7.68 15.40 9.49
N GLY A 625 -8.54 15.17 8.51
CA GLY A 625 -8.41 14.10 7.52
C GLY A 625 -8.99 14.43 6.15
N GLU A 626 -8.51 13.75 5.12
CA GLU A 626 -9.01 13.83 3.74
C GLU A 626 -9.95 12.66 3.46
N ILE A 627 -11.00 12.95 2.69
CA ILE A 627 -12.07 12.00 2.40
C ILE A 627 -12.35 11.96 0.91
N GLU A 628 -12.20 10.80 0.27
CA GLU A 628 -12.69 10.58 -1.09
C GLU A 628 -13.90 9.64 -1.07
N VAL A 629 -14.95 10.02 -1.79
CA VAL A 629 -16.15 9.19 -2.00
C VAL A 629 -16.09 8.69 -3.45
N ARG A 630 -15.90 7.38 -3.63
CA ARG A 630 -15.84 6.73 -4.96
C ARG A 630 -17.11 5.96 -5.27
N VAL A 631 -17.51 5.98 -6.53
CA VAL A 631 -18.63 5.21 -7.08
C VAL A 631 -18.09 4.38 -8.24
N ASP A 632 -18.15 3.05 -8.13
CA ASP A 632 -17.65 2.12 -9.14
C ASP A 632 -16.21 2.48 -9.59
N ASP A 633 -15.31 2.63 -8.61
CA ASP A 633 -13.89 2.98 -8.74
C ASP A 633 -13.57 4.42 -9.22
N ALA A 634 -14.56 5.26 -9.52
CA ALA A 634 -14.37 6.66 -9.90
C ALA A 634 -14.63 7.63 -8.73
N VAL A 635 -13.78 8.65 -8.54
CA VAL A 635 -13.98 9.68 -7.49
C VAL A 635 -15.20 10.56 -7.83
N ALA A 636 -16.21 10.54 -6.96
CA ALA A 636 -17.45 11.30 -7.09
C ALA A 636 -17.50 12.55 -6.19
N TYR A 637 -16.85 12.49 -5.03
CA TYR A 637 -16.70 13.63 -4.12
C TYR A 637 -15.34 13.60 -3.44
N ARG A 638 -14.85 14.80 -3.11
CA ARG A 638 -13.75 15.01 -2.16
C ARG A 638 -14.20 15.96 -1.07
N ALA A 639 -13.70 15.75 0.14
CA ALA A 639 -13.91 16.63 1.27
C ALA A 639 -12.73 16.52 2.24
N ARG A 640 -12.63 17.48 3.15
CA ARG A 640 -11.80 17.39 4.36
C ARG A 640 -12.70 17.37 5.57
N ALA A 641 -12.31 16.69 6.63
CA ALA A 641 -13.04 16.75 7.89
C ALA A 641 -12.10 16.90 9.08
N SER A 642 -12.58 17.57 10.12
CA SER A 642 -11.86 17.78 11.38
C SER A 642 -12.79 17.66 12.59
N ASN A 643 -12.19 17.42 13.76
CA ASN A 643 -12.89 17.44 15.07
C ASN A 643 -12.43 18.62 15.95
N THR A 644 -12.03 19.72 15.32
CA THR A 644 -11.64 20.95 16.01
C THR A 644 -12.81 21.53 16.78
N VAL A 645 -12.57 21.93 18.03
CA VAL A 645 -13.55 22.69 18.80
C VAL A 645 -13.57 24.11 18.25
N GLU A 646 -14.68 24.49 17.62
CA GLU A 646 -14.90 25.83 17.07
C GLU A 646 -16.25 26.37 17.55
N ASP A 647 -16.29 27.68 17.82
CA ASP A 647 -17.51 28.37 18.20
C ASP A 647 -18.45 28.49 16.99
N VAL A 648 -19.70 28.06 17.16
CA VAL A 648 -20.76 28.26 16.16
C VAL A 648 -21.43 29.61 16.43
N PRO A 649 -21.34 30.58 15.51
CA PRO A 649 -21.94 31.90 15.71
C PRO A 649 -23.48 31.83 15.67
N ALA A 650 -24.13 32.73 16.41
CA ALA A 650 -25.58 32.90 16.35
C ALA A 650 -26.04 33.31 14.94
N ALA A 651 -27.25 32.88 14.57
CA ALA A 651 -27.83 33.20 13.27
C ALA A 651 -27.95 34.73 13.06
N PRO A 652 -27.67 35.23 11.86
CA PRO A 652 -27.84 36.64 11.56
C PRO A 652 -29.32 37.02 11.62
N ILE A 653 -29.61 38.22 12.13
CA ILE A 653 -30.98 38.76 12.12
C ILE A 653 -31.32 39.17 10.69
N LEU A 654 -32.36 38.57 10.11
CA LEU A 654 -32.88 38.96 8.80
C LEU A 654 -33.54 40.36 8.88
N THR A 655 -32.79 41.38 8.48
CA THR A 655 -33.22 42.79 8.47
C THR A 655 -34.01 43.11 7.19
N GLY A 656 -34.97 44.05 7.29
CA GLY A 656 -35.86 44.44 6.20
C GLY A 656 -37.32 43.99 6.39
N ASP A 657 -38.19 44.50 5.51
CA ASP A 657 -39.64 44.21 5.54
C ASP A 657 -39.92 42.75 5.22
N ALA A 658 -40.90 42.17 5.92
CA ALA A 658 -41.34 40.81 5.68
C ALA A 658 -42.04 40.73 4.33
N VAL A 659 -41.56 39.83 3.46
CA VAL A 659 -42.17 39.56 2.16
C VAL A 659 -43.16 38.42 2.32
N ALA A 660 -44.43 38.65 1.99
CA ALA A 660 -45.44 37.60 1.95
C ALA A 660 -45.16 36.69 0.74
N PRO A 661 -45.16 35.35 0.91
CA PRO A 661 -44.91 34.44 -0.21
C PRO A 661 -46.03 34.52 -1.25
N ALA A 662 -45.67 34.58 -2.53
CA ALA A 662 -46.59 34.58 -3.66
C ALA A 662 -47.23 33.20 -3.91
N ALA A 663 -46.51 32.13 -3.57
CA ALA A 663 -46.98 30.74 -3.63
C ALA A 663 -46.72 30.03 -2.29
N ASP A 664 -47.66 29.19 -1.83
CA ASP A 664 -47.46 28.40 -0.62
C ASP A 664 -46.43 27.26 -0.83
N LEU A 665 -45.99 26.65 0.28
CA LEU A 665 -45.00 25.56 0.24
C LEU A 665 -45.50 24.34 -0.55
N ASP A 666 -46.79 24.04 -0.49
CA ASP A 666 -47.38 22.90 -1.19
C ASP A 666 -47.35 23.07 -2.71
N THR A 667 -47.55 24.30 -3.19
CA THR A 667 -47.39 24.68 -4.59
C THR A 667 -45.93 24.56 -5.02
N PHE A 668 -44.99 25.06 -4.21
CA PHE A 668 -43.55 24.91 -4.46
C PHE A 668 -43.13 23.44 -4.61
N TYR A 669 -43.51 22.57 -3.66
CA TYR A 669 -43.15 21.15 -3.75
C TYR A 669 -43.77 20.44 -4.95
N ARG A 670 -45.01 20.80 -5.32
CA ARG A 670 -45.76 20.16 -6.40
C ARG A 670 -45.29 20.59 -7.79
N GLU A 671 -44.92 21.85 -7.94
CA GLU A 671 -44.69 22.46 -9.26
C GLU A 671 -43.21 22.72 -9.56
N GLN A 672 -42.36 22.87 -8.54
CA GLN A 672 -40.99 23.36 -8.71
C GLN A 672 -39.91 22.39 -8.24
N THR A 673 -40.27 21.39 -7.42
CA THR A 673 -39.31 20.42 -6.89
C THR A 673 -39.62 19.00 -7.34
N PHE A 674 -38.66 18.09 -7.16
CA PHE A 674 -38.82 16.66 -7.41
C PHE A 674 -38.92 15.82 -6.12
N HIS A 675 -39.13 16.47 -4.97
CA HIS A 675 -39.13 15.82 -3.66
C HIS A 675 -40.48 15.17 -3.32
N GLY A 676 -40.47 13.87 -3.04
CA GLY A 676 -41.60 13.12 -2.51
C GLY A 676 -41.85 13.37 -1.01
N PRO A 677 -42.92 12.80 -0.43
CA PRO A 677 -43.42 13.15 0.91
C PRO A 677 -42.41 13.01 2.06
N GLN A 678 -41.54 12.00 2.05
CA GLN A 678 -40.54 11.79 3.10
C GLN A 678 -39.43 12.84 3.05
N LEU A 679 -39.14 13.40 1.87
CA LEU A 679 -38.11 14.42 1.67
C LEU A 679 -38.61 15.86 1.73
N ARG A 680 -39.91 16.12 1.92
CA ARG A 680 -40.40 17.49 2.19
C ARG A 680 -39.92 17.94 3.58
N GLY A 681 -38.78 18.63 3.61
CA GLY A 681 -38.06 18.96 4.83
C GLY A 681 -38.56 20.24 5.51
N VAL A 682 -39.03 21.22 4.74
CA VAL A 682 -39.54 22.50 5.27
C VAL A 682 -40.92 22.30 5.90
N GLN A 683 -41.03 22.49 7.23
CA GLN A 683 -42.30 22.44 7.95
C GLN A 683 -43.03 23.77 7.94
N ARG A 684 -42.31 24.88 8.15
CA ARG A 684 -42.90 26.20 8.29
C ARG A 684 -41.91 27.31 7.96
N ILE A 685 -42.36 28.32 7.23
CA ILE A 685 -41.64 29.59 7.07
C ILE A 685 -41.92 30.48 8.28
N LEU A 686 -40.88 30.94 8.96
CA LEU A 686 -40.98 31.87 10.09
C LEU A 686 -40.92 33.32 9.62
N ARG A 687 -39.96 33.61 8.74
CA ARG A 687 -39.74 34.96 8.22
C ARG A 687 -39.08 34.89 6.84
N MET A 688 -39.44 35.80 5.95
CA MET A 688 -38.81 35.95 4.63
C MET A 688 -38.58 37.44 4.36
N THR A 689 -37.40 37.80 3.86
CA THR A 689 -36.99 39.16 3.52
C THR A 689 -36.25 39.14 2.18
N ALA A 690 -35.96 40.32 1.61
CA ALA A 690 -35.13 40.41 0.41
C ALA A 690 -33.66 39.96 0.60
N GLY A 691 -33.20 39.70 1.83
CA GLY A 691 -31.85 39.22 2.13
C GLY A 691 -31.76 37.75 2.56
N GLY A 692 -32.90 37.05 2.69
CA GLY A 692 -32.90 35.66 3.14
C GLY A 692 -34.22 35.19 3.75
N VAL A 693 -34.22 33.95 4.22
CA VAL A 693 -35.40 33.24 4.78
C VAL A 693 -35.04 32.46 6.03
N GLU A 694 -35.95 32.46 7.00
CA GLU A 694 -35.87 31.67 8.22
C GLU A 694 -37.07 30.71 8.26
N GLY A 695 -36.82 29.44 8.58
CA GLY A 695 -37.83 28.39 8.63
C GLY A 695 -37.51 27.28 9.62
N LEU A 696 -38.53 26.48 9.94
CA LEU A 696 -38.39 25.23 10.67
C LEU A 696 -38.28 24.07 9.68
N VAL A 697 -37.22 23.29 9.81
CA VAL A 697 -36.96 22.08 9.02
C VAL A 697 -37.06 20.83 9.89
N ARG A 698 -37.56 19.74 9.32
CA ARG A 698 -37.81 18.47 10.00
C ARG A 698 -36.53 17.64 10.14
N ALA A 699 -36.36 16.97 11.27
CA ALA A 699 -35.34 15.94 11.46
C ALA A 699 -35.78 14.58 10.88
N ALA A 700 -34.85 13.84 10.28
CA ALA A 700 -35.11 12.52 9.72
C ALA A 700 -35.29 11.46 10.82
N SER A 701 -36.30 10.61 10.67
CA SER A 701 -36.45 9.42 11.51
C SER A 701 -35.59 8.28 10.95
N ILE A 702 -34.60 7.83 11.73
CA ILE A 702 -33.64 6.83 11.26
C ILE A 702 -34.30 5.50 10.89
N SER A 703 -35.28 5.05 11.67
CA SER A 703 -35.97 3.78 11.46
C SER A 703 -36.90 3.76 10.25
N SER A 704 -37.28 4.95 9.74
CA SER A 704 -38.08 5.06 8.52
C SER A 704 -37.22 5.29 7.27
N TRP A 705 -35.96 5.69 7.44
CA TRP A 705 -35.04 5.99 6.35
C TRP A 705 -33.99 4.89 6.12
N LEU A 706 -33.72 4.05 7.13
CA LEU A 706 -32.83 2.90 7.07
C LEU A 706 -33.56 1.65 7.58
N THR A 707 -33.60 0.57 6.79
CA THR A 707 -34.42 -0.63 7.09
C THR A 707 -33.69 -1.73 7.86
N ASP A 708 -32.35 -1.70 7.91
CA ASP A 708 -31.50 -2.73 8.49
C ASP A 708 -30.88 -2.35 9.85
N GLY A 709 -31.11 -1.12 10.32
CA GLY A 709 -30.71 -0.68 11.66
C GLY A 709 -29.20 -0.58 11.90
N HIS A 710 -28.38 -0.59 10.84
CA HIS A 710 -26.92 -0.55 10.97
C HIS A 710 -26.39 0.76 11.59
N ARG A 711 -27.19 1.83 11.63
CA ARG A 711 -26.87 3.11 12.28
C ARG A 711 -27.85 3.43 13.40
N GLN A 712 -27.30 3.89 14.53
CA GLN A 712 -28.07 4.29 15.73
C GLN A 712 -28.52 5.77 15.69
N GLY A 713 -27.89 6.60 14.85
CA GLY A 713 -28.21 8.01 14.67
C GLY A 713 -27.51 8.61 13.45
N TRP A 714 -27.98 9.78 13.00
CA TRP A 714 -27.33 10.56 11.95
C TRP A 714 -26.13 11.31 12.50
N THR A 715 -25.04 11.37 11.72
CA THR A 715 -23.89 12.22 12.07
C THR A 715 -24.17 13.67 11.66
N VAL A 716 -24.72 13.82 10.46
CA VAL A 716 -25.38 15.03 9.95
C VAL A 716 -26.77 14.59 9.52
N ASP A 717 -27.83 15.12 10.11
CA ASP A 717 -29.19 14.76 9.70
C ASP A 717 -29.43 15.18 8.24
N PRO A 718 -29.62 14.22 7.31
CA PRO A 718 -29.71 14.54 5.89
C PRO A 718 -30.99 15.30 5.54
N LEU A 719 -32.08 15.13 6.29
CA LEU A 719 -33.33 15.86 6.04
C LEU A 719 -33.26 17.30 6.55
N VAL A 720 -32.58 17.55 7.67
CA VAL A 720 -32.34 18.92 8.16
C VAL A 720 -31.53 19.71 7.12
N LEU A 721 -30.46 19.10 6.63
CA LEU A 721 -29.56 19.73 5.66
C LEU A 721 -30.28 19.94 4.31
N ASP A 722 -30.91 18.89 3.76
CA ASP A 722 -31.64 18.98 2.49
C ASP A 722 -32.86 19.91 2.58
N GLY A 723 -33.62 19.84 3.68
CA GLY A 723 -34.72 20.76 3.96
C GLY A 723 -34.28 22.23 4.03
N SER A 724 -33.05 22.49 4.44
CA SER A 724 -32.50 23.85 4.45
C SER A 724 -32.07 24.31 3.05
N PHE A 725 -31.63 23.39 2.19
CA PHE A 725 -31.46 23.68 0.76
C PHE A 725 -32.81 23.92 0.07
N GLN A 726 -33.85 23.16 0.42
CA GLN A 726 -35.22 23.40 -0.06
C GLN A 726 -35.74 24.77 0.41
N LEU A 727 -35.38 25.20 1.62
CA LEU A 727 -35.71 26.53 2.14
C LEU A 727 -35.01 27.64 1.30
N ALA A 728 -33.75 27.46 0.94
CA ALA A 728 -33.04 28.34 0.01
C ALA A 728 -33.70 28.36 -1.39
N GLY A 729 -34.05 27.19 -1.91
CA GLY A 729 -34.76 27.06 -3.20
C GLY A 729 -36.12 27.73 -3.21
N TYR A 730 -36.85 27.65 -2.08
CA TYR A 730 -38.13 28.35 -1.92
C TYR A 730 -37.95 29.87 -1.99
N TRP A 731 -36.94 30.41 -1.31
CA TRP A 731 -36.62 31.84 -1.39
C TRP A 731 -36.27 32.28 -2.82
N LEU A 732 -35.43 31.52 -3.52
CA LEU A 732 -35.06 31.77 -4.92
C LEU A 732 -36.27 31.75 -5.84
N PHE A 733 -37.20 30.82 -5.63
CA PHE A 733 -38.43 30.75 -6.40
C PHE A 733 -39.31 32.00 -6.19
N GLN A 734 -39.47 32.46 -4.94
CA GLN A 734 -40.30 33.63 -4.63
C GLN A 734 -39.73 34.94 -5.19
N HIS A 735 -38.40 35.08 -5.23
CA HIS A 735 -37.74 36.33 -5.62
C HIS A 735 -37.27 36.36 -7.08
N HIS A 736 -36.96 35.21 -7.67
CA HIS A 736 -36.35 35.10 -9.01
C HIS A 736 -37.10 34.15 -9.95
N GLY A 737 -38.14 33.45 -9.48
CA GLY A 737 -38.92 32.53 -10.32
C GLY A 737 -38.15 31.31 -10.84
N LYS A 738 -36.99 31.01 -10.26
CA LYS A 738 -36.10 29.90 -10.67
C LYS A 738 -35.89 28.91 -9.52
N ALA A 739 -35.88 27.61 -9.84
CA ALA A 739 -35.46 26.57 -8.90
C ALA A 739 -33.94 26.45 -8.90
N GLY A 740 -33.31 26.73 -7.75
CA GLY A 740 -31.86 26.60 -7.55
C GLY A 740 -31.50 25.30 -6.85
N PHE A 741 -30.42 24.65 -7.30
CA PHE A 741 -29.91 23.39 -6.73
C PHE A 741 -28.49 23.56 -6.20
N PRO A 742 -28.19 23.16 -4.95
CA PRO A 742 -26.84 23.20 -4.41
C PRO A 742 -25.95 22.16 -5.09
N THR A 743 -24.71 22.55 -5.40
CA THR A 743 -23.68 21.68 -6.03
C THR A 743 -22.48 21.45 -5.11
N GLY A 744 -22.39 22.15 -3.98
CA GLY A 744 -21.31 21.99 -3.00
C GLY A 744 -21.31 23.11 -1.97
N PHE A 745 -20.36 23.07 -1.04
CA PHE A 745 -20.16 24.11 -0.04
C PHE A 745 -18.69 24.20 0.37
N ASP A 746 -18.28 25.34 0.94
CA ASP A 746 -16.93 25.52 1.43
C ASP A 746 -16.73 24.89 2.80
N ARG A 747 -17.69 25.06 3.72
CA ARG A 747 -17.52 24.57 5.10
C ARG A 747 -18.83 24.37 5.88
N LEU A 748 -18.97 23.22 6.53
CA LEU A 748 -19.99 22.88 7.53
C LEU A 748 -19.32 22.75 8.91
N VAL A 749 -19.86 23.40 9.93
CA VAL A 749 -19.45 23.26 11.35
C VAL A 749 -20.65 22.81 12.17
N LEU A 750 -20.52 21.74 12.94
CA LEU A 750 -21.50 21.25 13.91
C LEU A 750 -20.83 21.09 15.27
N SER A 751 -21.33 21.77 16.30
CA SER A 751 -20.84 21.56 17.68
C SER A 751 -21.34 20.23 18.24
N LEU A 752 -22.57 19.83 17.86
CA LEU A 752 -23.23 18.59 18.25
C LEU A 752 -24.11 18.09 17.08
N PRO A 753 -24.47 16.79 17.02
CA PRO A 753 -25.46 16.29 16.08
C PRO A 753 -26.79 17.03 16.19
N PHE A 754 -27.52 17.15 15.08
CA PHE A 754 -28.89 17.66 15.10
C PHE A 754 -29.77 16.75 15.96
N GLY A 755 -30.52 17.32 16.91
CA GLY A 755 -31.44 16.56 17.76
C GLY A 755 -32.66 16.06 17.00
N ALA A 756 -33.51 15.25 17.66
CA ALA A 756 -34.71 14.67 17.05
C ALA A 756 -35.88 15.67 16.83
N GLY A 757 -35.76 16.90 17.32
CA GLY A 757 -36.76 17.96 17.16
C GLY A 757 -36.54 18.77 15.86
N PRO A 758 -37.53 19.60 15.46
CA PRO A 758 -37.36 20.50 14.32
C PRO A 758 -36.20 21.47 14.57
N ILE A 759 -35.41 21.71 13.53
CA ILE A 759 -34.27 22.62 13.55
C ILE A 759 -34.69 23.93 12.89
N ARG A 760 -34.29 25.06 13.47
CA ARG A 760 -34.46 26.37 12.87
C ARG A 760 -33.30 26.65 11.94
N ALA A 761 -33.59 26.83 10.66
CA ALA A 761 -32.60 27.16 9.63
C ALA A 761 -32.79 28.62 9.18
N THR A 762 -31.74 29.42 9.26
CA THR A 762 -31.68 30.79 8.72
C THR A 762 -30.76 30.80 7.52
N VAL A 763 -31.32 31.03 6.34
CA VAL A 763 -30.62 31.06 5.05
C VAL A 763 -30.39 32.51 4.64
N THR A 764 -29.14 32.86 4.36
CA THR A 764 -28.76 34.13 3.75
C THR A 764 -28.08 33.87 2.41
N LEU A 765 -28.69 34.35 1.33
CA LEU A 765 -28.16 34.20 -0.03
C LEU A 765 -27.47 35.50 -0.47
N ARG A 766 -26.35 35.35 -1.18
CA ARG A 766 -25.52 36.41 -1.78
C ARG A 766 -25.15 36.03 -3.21
N ASP A 767 -24.72 37.00 -4.00
CA ASP A 767 -24.19 36.77 -5.36
C ASP A 767 -25.15 35.97 -6.26
N VAL A 768 -26.45 36.27 -6.18
CA VAL A 768 -27.47 35.66 -7.04
C VAL A 768 -27.35 36.26 -8.44
N THR A 769 -26.90 35.45 -9.39
CA THR A 769 -26.72 35.80 -10.81
C THR A 769 -27.75 35.07 -11.67
N ASP A 770 -27.70 35.21 -12.99
CA ASP A 770 -28.54 34.39 -13.87
C ASP A 770 -28.12 32.92 -13.92
N GLU A 771 -26.87 32.62 -13.59
CA GLU A 771 -26.25 31.28 -13.72
C GLU A 771 -26.21 30.50 -12.39
N GLY A 772 -26.23 31.18 -11.24
CA GLY A 772 -26.15 30.52 -9.94
C GLY A 772 -26.28 31.46 -8.75
N PHE A 773 -26.08 30.90 -7.55
CA PHE A 773 -26.19 31.59 -6.27
C PHE A 773 -25.14 31.12 -5.27
N ALA A 774 -24.82 31.98 -4.30
CA ALA A 774 -24.01 31.65 -3.14
C ALA A 774 -24.75 31.95 -1.82
N GLY A 775 -24.33 31.37 -0.71
CA GLY A 775 -24.92 31.73 0.58
C GLY A 775 -24.45 30.90 1.77
N ASP A 776 -25.03 31.22 2.92
CA ASP A 776 -24.78 30.56 4.19
C ASP A 776 -26.09 30.14 4.86
N ILE A 777 -26.03 29.11 5.71
CA ILE A 777 -27.15 28.63 6.53
C ILE A 777 -26.68 28.50 7.97
N HIS A 778 -27.42 29.12 8.89
CA HIS A 778 -27.22 28.95 10.33
C HIS A 778 -28.31 28.05 10.91
N TYR A 779 -27.90 27.14 11.79
CA TYR A 779 -28.80 26.18 12.44
C TYR A 779 -28.89 26.47 13.93
N ALA A 780 -30.12 26.54 14.43
CA ALA A 780 -30.41 26.63 15.86
C ALA A 780 -31.43 25.56 16.27
N ASP A 781 -31.35 25.10 17.51
CA ASP A 781 -32.40 24.25 18.07
C ASP A 781 -33.72 25.03 18.27
N GLU A 782 -34.77 24.35 18.73
CA GLU A 782 -36.08 24.98 18.97
C GLU A 782 -36.02 26.11 20.02
N ALA A 783 -35.07 26.03 20.95
CA ALA A 783 -34.81 27.07 21.96
C ALA A 783 -33.96 28.24 21.43
N GLY A 784 -33.53 28.21 20.17
CA GLY A 784 -32.73 29.24 19.53
C GLY A 784 -31.23 29.16 19.84
N ARG A 785 -30.75 28.05 20.42
CA ARG A 785 -29.31 27.85 20.69
C ARG A 785 -28.61 27.44 19.39
N PRO A 786 -27.47 28.05 19.02
CA PRO A 786 -26.72 27.67 17.83
C PRO A 786 -26.24 26.22 17.93
N VAL A 787 -26.45 25.43 16.88
CA VAL A 787 -26.03 24.02 16.80
C VAL A 787 -25.13 23.72 15.60
N GLY A 788 -25.17 24.58 14.57
CA GLY A 788 -24.28 24.46 13.42
C GLY A 788 -24.34 25.65 12.46
N MET A 789 -23.42 25.66 11.50
CA MET A 789 -23.37 26.64 10.42
C MET A 789 -22.80 26.00 9.15
N LEU A 790 -23.42 26.27 8.01
CA LEU A 790 -22.95 25.91 6.67
C LEU A 790 -22.62 27.20 5.92
N THR A 791 -21.42 27.29 5.36
CA THR A 791 -20.91 28.49 4.68
C THR A 791 -20.43 28.18 3.27
N GLY A 792 -20.56 29.18 2.40
CA GLY A 792 -20.07 29.10 1.02
C GLY A 792 -20.82 28.08 0.19
N ILE A 793 -22.14 27.94 0.42
CA ILE A 793 -23.02 27.12 -0.41
C ILE A 793 -22.93 27.66 -1.84
N ARG A 794 -22.71 26.77 -2.81
CA ARG A 794 -22.72 27.08 -4.23
C ARG A 794 -23.85 26.32 -4.89
N GLY A 795 -24.61 26.98 -5.77
CA GLY A 795 -25.66 26.32 -6.53
C GLY A 795 -25.92 26.93 -7.90
N ARG A 796 -26.60 26.17 -8.75
CA ARG A 796 -26.96 26.55 -10.13
C ARG A 796 -28.47 26.53 -10.31
N PHE A 797 -28.97 27.38 -11.19
CA PHE A 797 -30.37 27.32 -11.62
C PHE A 797 -30.56 26.23 -12.66
N ALA A 798 -31.69 25.51 -12.62
CA ALA A 798 -32.10 24.64 -13.71
C ALA A 798 -33.36 25.21 -14.39
N ASP A 799 -33.42 25.16 -15.72
CA ASP A 799 -34.64 25.45 -16.47
C ASP A 799 -35.65 24.31 -16.28
N VAL A 800 -36.73 24.60 -15.54
CA VAL A 800 -37.82 23.64 -15.29
C VAL A 800 -38.99 23.83 -16.27
N SER A 801 -38.93 24.81 -17.19
CA SER A 801 -39.99 25.01 -18.18
C SER A 801 -39.81 24.13 -19.42
N ALA A 802 -40.85 23.34 -19.71
CA ALA A 802 -41.06 22.46 -20.85
C ALA A 802 -40.39 21.07 -20.76
N GLN A 803 -41.21 20.04 -20.57
CA GLN A 803 -40.98 18.79 -21.29
C GLN A 803 -41.25 19.05 -22.78
N PRO A 804 -40.28 18.84 -23.69
CA PRO A 804 -40.57 18.71 -25.10
C PRO A 804 -40.41 17.25 -25.53
N ALA A 805 -41.23 16.86 -26.49
CA ALA A 805 -41.02 15.66 -27.27
C ALA A 805 -39.61 15.64 -27.89
N LYS A 806 -39.08 14.41 -28.03
CA LYS A 806 -37.83 14.03 -28.70
C LYS A 806 -37.28 15.08 -29.69
N SER A 807 -36.16 15.70 -29.34
CA SER A 807 -35.18 16.16 -30.33
C SER A 807 -33.77 16.07 -29.76
N ASN A 808 -32.88 15.47 -30.56
CA ASN A 808 -31.47 15.29 -30.29
C ASN A 808 -30.75 16.63 -30.48
N GLY A 809 -30.16 17.17 -29.41
CA GLY A 809 -29.24 18.29 -29.49
C GLY A 809 -28.53 18.49 -28.16
N ALA A 810 -27.30 18.01 -28.04
CA ALA A 810 -26.45 18.24 -26.88
C ALA A 810 -26.08 19.74 -26.78
N PRO A 811 -26.10 20.36 -25.59
CA PRO A 811 -25.54 21.70 -25.43
C PRO A 811 -24.02 21.64 -25.58
N ALA A 812 -23.45 22.59 -26.32
CA ALA A 812 -22.02 22.66 -26.58
C ALA A 812 -21.25 22.89 -25.27
N ALA A 813 -20.25 22.04 -25.01
CA ALA A 813 -19.37 22.14 -23.86
C ALA A 813 -18.53 23.42 -23.95
N ASN A 814 -18.39 24.14 -22.84
CA ASN A 814 -17.49 25.28 -22.75
C ASN A 814 -16.05 24.77 -22.69
N LEU A 815 -15.37 24.74 -23.83
CA LEU A 815 -14.02 24.19 -23.98
C LEU A 815 -12.97 24.99 -23.19
N GLU A 816 -13.22 26.27 -22.89
CA GLU A 816 -12.27 27.12 -22.17
C GLU A 816 -12.07 26.71 -20.70
N SER A 817 -12.94 25.88 -20.12
CA SER A 817 -12.82 25.39 -18.74
C SER A 817 -12.14 24.02 -18.62
N VAL A 818 -11.78 23.38 -19.72
CA VAL A 818 -11.05 22.11 -19.69
C VAL A 818 -9.57 22.42 -19.45
N PRO A 819 -9.00 22.07 -18.28
CA PRO A 819 -7.60 22.39 -17.98
C PRO A 819 -6.69 21.68 -18.99
N ASP A 820 -5.56 22.30 -19.31
CA ASP A 820 -4.65 21.80 -20.35
C ASP A 820 -4.22 20.35 -20.09
N GLU A 821 -3.97 19.95 -18.84
CA GLU A 821 -3.67 18.57 -18.44
C GLU A 821 -4.78 17.53 -18.75
N ALA A 822 -5.99 17.97 -19.07
CA ALA A 822 -7.10 17.08 -19.45
C ALA A 822 -7.25 16.90 -20.97
N TRP A 823 -6.50 17.63 -21.80
CA TRP A 823 -6.59 17.51 -23.26
C TRP A 823 -5.29 17.75 -24.05
N GLN A 824 -4.35 18.52 -23.52
CA GLN A 824 -2.99 18.69 -24.05
C GLN A 824 -2.11 17.55 -23.53
N ILE A 825 -1.76 16.62 -24.42
CA ILE A 825 -1.04 15.38 -24.08
C ILE A 825 0.30 15.66 -23.40
N ASP A 826 1.02 16.70 -23.81
CA ASP A 826 2.29 17.12 -23.19
C ASP A 826 2.14 17.67 -21.77
N LYS A 827 0.90 17.95 -21.34
CA LYS A 827 0.54 18.36 -19.98
C LYS A 827 -0.07 17.24 -19.16
N PHE A 828 -0.17 16.03 -19.70
CA PHE A 828 -0.65 14.89 -18.93
C PHE A 828 0.40 14.58 -17.84
N PRO A 829 0.01 14.45 -16.57
CA PRO A 829 0.94 14.10 -15.50
C PRO A 829 1.75 12.83 -15.80
N GLU A 830 1.15 11.87 -16.50
CA GLU A 830 1.79 10.63 -16.93
C GLU A 830 2.89 10.86 -17.98
N VAL A 831 2.71 11.85 -18.87
CA VAL A 831 3.69 12.21 -19.90
C VAL A 831 4.84 13.00 -19.28
N GLU A 832 4.55 13.94 -18.38
CA GLU A 832 5.60 14.66 -17.64
C GLU A 832 6.44 13.71 -16.76
N GLU A 833 5.82 12.73 -16.09
CA GLU A 833 6.53 11.71 -15.31
C GLU A 833 7.40 10.79 -16.20
N LEU A 834 6.92 10.45 -17.40
CA LEU A 834 7.70 9.70 -18.39
C LEU A 834 8.93 10.51 -18.84
N ASP A 835 8.74 11.77 -19.21
CA ASP A 835 9.81 12.66 -19.68
C ASP A 835 10.87 12.87 -18.60
N GLN A 836 10.47 13.06 -17.34
CA GLN A 836 11.39 13.13 -16.21
C GLN A 836 12.22 11.85 -16.03
N ARG A 837 11.60 10.67 -16.16
CA ARG A 837 12.32 9.39 -16.09
C ARG A 837 13.32 9.22 -17.23
N LEU A 838 12.94 9.60 -18.45
CA LEU A 838 13.82 9.54 -19.62
C LEU A 838 15.01 10.51 -19.46
N GLN A 839 14.76 11.75 -19.02
CA GLN A 839 15.83 12.73 -18.74
C GLN A 839 16.79 12.25 -17.63
N MET A 840 16.26 11.65 -16.56
CA MET A 840 17.09 11.11 -15.48
C MET A 840 18.00 9.97 -15.97
N ALA A 841 17.48 9.07 -16.81
CA ALA A 841 18.27 8.00 -17.42
C ALA A 841 19.42 8.55 -18.28
N GLU A 842 19.15 9.57 -19.09
CA GLU A 842 20.16 10.25 -19.90
C GLU A 842 21.25 10.91 -19.04
N LEU A 843 20.88 11.56 -17.92
CA LEU A 843 21.82 12.22 -17.01
C LEU A 843 22.81 11.26 -16.34
N VAL A 844 22.39 10.02 -16.05
CA VAL A 844 23.28 8.97 -15.49
C VAL A 844 24.04 8.19 -16.58
N GLY A 845 23.94 8.65 -17.84
CA GLY A 845 24.64 8.06 -18.98
C GLY A 845 24.08 6.71 -19.44
N LEU A 846 22.85 6.35 -19.02
CA LEU A 846 22.13 5.20 -19.53
C LEU A 846 21.41 5.63 -20.80
N ARG A 847 21.73 5.00 -21.93
CA ARG A 847 20.97 5.22 -23.16
C ARG A 847 19.66 4.46 -23.07
N ASN A 848 18.61 5.02 -23.67
CA ASN A 848 17.35 4.30 -23.84
C ASN A 848 17.63 3.00 -24.62
N PRO A 849 17.46 1.81 -24.01
CA PRO A 849 17.74 0.53 -24.67
C PRO A 849 16.64 0.15 -25.67
N TYR A 850 15.56 0.93 -25.73
CA TYR A 850 14.42 0.70 -26.61
C TYR A 850 14.50 1.58 -27.86
N PHE A 851 13.76 1.18 -28.90
CA PHE A 851 13.65 1.90 -30.18
C PHE A 851 14.93 1.99 -31.03
N HIS A 852 15.92 1.11 -30.80
CA HIS A 852 17.03 0.92 -31.74
C HIS A 852 16.54 0.55 -33.14
N VAL A 853 17.12 1.17 -34.16
CA VAL A 853 16.65 0.99 -35.54
C VAL A 853 17.32 -0.25 -36.14
N HIS A 854 16.50 -1.24 -36.48
CA HIS A 854 16.93 -2.43 -37.22
C HIS A 854 16.76 -2.22 -38.72
N GLU A 855 17.84 -2.42 -39.47
CA GLU A 855 17.87 -2.34 -40.93
C GLU A 855 17.89 -3.73 -41.56
N GLY A 856 17.04 -3.95 -42.56
CA GLY A 856 16.93 -5.22 -43.28
C GLY A 856 16.27 -6.34 -42.49
N THR A 857 16.53 -7.59 -42.88
CA THR A 857 15.94 -8.78 -42.24
C THR A 857 16.74 -9.19 -41.01
N ALA A 858 16.06 -9.32 -39.86
CA ALA A 858 16.63 -9.91 -38.65
C ALA A 858 16.82 -11.43 -38.79
N ARG A 859 18.07 -11.88 -38.79
CA ARG A 859 18.49 -13.31 -38.83
C ARG A 859 19.30 -13.63 -37.57
N ASP A 860 20.27 -14.55 -37.68
CA ASP A 860 21.37 -14.72 -36.71
C ASP A 860 22.21 -13.45 -36.57
N THR A 861 22.16 -12.58 -37.57
CA THR A 861 22.71 -11.22 -37.57
C THR A 861 21.63 -10.19 -37.90
N SER A 862 21.83 -8.95 -37.46
CA SER A 862 21.00 -7.80 -37.82
C SER A 862 21.85 -6.53 -37.84
N VAL A 863 21.52 -5.59 -38.72
CA VAL A 863 22.13 -4.26 -38.73
C VAL A 863 21.32 -3.37 -37.79
N VAL A 864 21.94 -2.92 -36.69
CA VAL A 864 21.33 -2.08 -35.67
C VAL A 864 22.06 -0.76 -35.61
N ASP A 865 21.35 0.34 -35.85
CA ASP A 865 21.92 1.70 -35.94
C ASP A 865 23.15 1.77 -36.88
N GLY A 866 23.03 1.16 -38.07
CA GLY A 866 24.09 1.07 -39.07
C GLY A 866 25.22 0.07 -38.78
N VAL A 867 25.17 -0.68 -37.67
CA VAL A 867 26.21 -1.65 -37.26
C VAL A 867 25.69 -3.07 -37.36
N GLU A 868 26.38 -3.93 -38.11
CA GLU A 868 26.08 -5.37 -38.13
C GLU A 868 26.47 -6.04 -36.80
N MET A 869 25.52 -6.73 -36.18
CA MET A 869 25.65 -7.40 -34.89
C MET A 869 25.07 -8.83 -34.94
N LEU A 870 25.60 -9.72 -34.10
CA LEU A 870 24.94 -10.99 -33.76
C LEU A 870 23.61 -10.68 -33.06
N ASN A 871 22.55 -11.36 -33.44
CA ASN A 871 21.20 -10.96 -33.06
C ASN A 871 20.48 -12.03 -32.25
N PHE A 872 20.19 -11.68 -30.99
CA PHE A 872 19.44 -12.51 -30.04
C PHE A 872 18.15 -11.84 -29.60
N SER A 873 17.70 -10.80 -30.31
CA SER A 873 16.56 -9.94 -29.91
C SER A 873 15.34 -10.08 -30.83
N SER A 874 15.33 -11.11 -31.70
CA SER A 874 14.20 -11.37 -32.60
C SER A 874 13.62 -12.77 -32.40
N TYR A 875 12.30 -12.91 -32.51
CA TYR A 875 11.59 -14.19 -32.39
C TYR A 875 11.57 -15.01 -33.69
N ASN A 876 12.54 -14.79 -34.58
CA ASN A 876 12.65 -15.47 -35.87
C ASN A 876 13.33 -16.85 -35.71
N TYR A 877 12.72 -17.73 -34.93
CA TYR A 877 13.31 -19.00 -34.49
C TYR A 877 13.74 -19.90 -35.65
N LEU A 878 12.97 -19.93 -36.73
CA LEU A 878 13.25 -20.80 -37.89
C LEU A 878 13.96 -20.08 -39.05
N GLY A 879 14.20 -18.77 -38.93
CA GLY A 879 14.82 -17.99 -40.00
C GLY A 879 13.90 -17.68 -41.19
N PHE A 880 12.58 -17.91 -41.06
CA PHE A 880 11.64 -17.83 -42.17
C PHE A 880 11.31 -16.41 -42.64
N SER A 881 11.49 -15.38 -41.80
CA SER A 881 11.16 -13.99 -42.17
C SER A 881 11.91 -13.45 -43.40
N GLY A 882 13.10 -13.99 -43.68
CA GLY A 882 13.89 -13.69 -44.88
C GLY A 882 14.01 -14.84 -45.87
N HIS A 883 13.24 -15.92 -45.70
CA HIS A 883 13.38 -17.09 -46.55
C HIS A 883 12.85 -16.80 -47.97
N PRO A 884 13.59 -17.13 -49.05
CA PRO A 884 13.20 -16.76 -50.42
C PRO A 884 11.80 -17.21 -50.83
N GLU A 885 11.38 -18.43 -50.45
CA GLU A 885 10.02 -18.92 -50.76
C GLU A 885 8.93 -18.14 -50.01
N VAL A 886 9.18 -17.69 -48.78
CA VAL A 886 8.20 -16.92 -47.98
C VAL A 886 8.05 -15.52 -48.56
N VAL A 887 9.17 -14.88 -48.91
CA VAL A 887 9.19 -13.57 -49.59
C VAL A 887 8.45 -13.64 -50.93
N ALA A 888 8.74 -14.66 -51.74
CA ALA A 888 8.08 -14.86 -53.03
C ALA A 888 6.56 -15.07 -52.89
N ALA A 889 6.12 -15.86 -51.89
CA ALA A 889 4.70 -16.07 -51.63
C ALA A 889 3.98 -14.76 -51.22
N ALA A 890 4.63 -13.93 -50.40
CA ALA A 890 4.09 -12.62 -50.03
C ALA A 890 4.00 -11.68 -51.25
N GLN A 891 5.03 -11.64 -52.10
CA GLN A 891 5.05 -10.85 -53.33
C GLN A 891 3.95 -11.27 -54.32
N GLU A 892 3.75 -12.57 -54.51
CA GLU A 892 2.68 -13.11 -55.36
C GLU A 892 1.29 -12.72 -54.80
N ALA A 893 1.11 -12.83 -53.49
CA ALA A 893 -0.14 -12.43 -52.85
C ALA A 893 -0.43 -10.94 -53.01
N ILE A 894 0.59 -10.08 -52.92
CA ILE A 894 0.48 -8.64 -53.20
C ILE A 894 0.08 -8.41 -54.65
N ALA A 895 0.76 -9.05 -55.60
CA ALA A 895 0.48 -8.89 -57.03
C ALA A 895 -0.95 -9.30 -57.39
N ARG A 896 -1.49 -10.32 -56.71
CA ARG A 896 -2.82 -10.88 -56.99
C ARG A 896 -3.96 -10.21 -56.23
N TYR A 897 -3.78 -9.93 -54.94
CA TYR A 897 -4.85 -9.50 -54.03
C TYR A 897 -4.63 -8.10 -53.46
N GLY A 898 -3.53 -7.44 -53.78
CA GLY A 898 -3.14 -6.16 -53.21
C GLY A 898 -2.53 -6.31 -51.80
N THR A 899 -2.31 -5.17 -51.15
CA THR A 899 -1.69 -5.10 -49.82
C THR A 899 -2.69 -5.23 -48.66
N SER A 900 -4.00 -5.14 -48.94
CA SER A 900 -5.07 -5.18 -47.94
C SER A 900 -6.35 -5.78 -48.52
N VAL A 901 -7.14 -6.46 -47.69
CA VAL A 901 -8.48 -6.92 -48.06
C VAL A 901 -9.55 -5.83 -47.90
N SER A 902 -9.21 -4.69 -47.28
CA SER A 902 -10.01 -3.46 -47.17
C SER A 902 -11.43 -3.60 -46.59
N ALA A 903 -11.69 -4.68 -45.85
CA ALA A 903 -12.96 -4.93 -45.16
C ALA A 903 -12.78 -5.97 -44.05
N SER A 904 -13.72 -6.02 -43.11
CA SER A 904 -13.83 -7.15 -42.19
C SER A 904 -14.18 -8.43 -42.95
N ARG A 905 -13.75 -9.57 -42.42
CA ARG A 905 -13.95 -10.86 -43.08
C ARG A 905 -15.43 -11.21 -43.23
N VAL A 906 -16.25 -10.85 -42.24
CA VAL A 906 -17.70 -11.08 -42.24
C VAL A 906 -18.42 -10.27 -43.34
N ALA A 907 -17.93 -9.07 -43.67
CA ALA A 907 -18.55 -8.22 -44.67
C ALA A 907 -18.15 -8.58 -46.11
N SER A 908 -16.87 -8.35 -46.46
CA SER A 908 -16.34 -8.58 -47.82
C SER A 908 -14.83 -8.81 -47.86
N GLY A 909 -14.20 -8.99 -46.69
CA GLY A 909 -12.75 -9.19 -46.55
C GLY A 909 -12.27 -10.63 -46.72
N GLU A 910 -13.17 -11.61 -46.78
CA GLU A 910 -12.82 -13.03 -46.93
C GLU A 910 -12.11 -13.30 -48.27
N ARG A 911 -11.07 -14.15 -48.26
CA ARG A 911 -10.25 -14.49 -49.44
C ARG A 911 -9.81 -15.95 -49.34
N PRO A 912 -9.52 -16.65 -50.45
CA PRO A 912 -9.19 -18.08 -50.42
C PRO A 912 -8.01 -18.45 -49.49
N PHE A 913 -7.01 -17.58 -49.38
CA PHE A 913 -5.84 -17.81 -48.53
C PHE A 913 -6.18 -17.82 -47.03
N HIS A 914 -7.24 -17.13 -46.60
CA HIS A 914 -7.66 -17.13 -45.20
C HIS A 914 -8.10 -18.53 -44.77
N GLY A 915 -9.04 -19.12 -45.51
CA GLY A 915 -9.50 -20.47 -45.25
C GLY A 915 -8.40 -21.52 -45.43
N ALA A 916 -7.45 -21.31 -46.35
CA ALA A 916 -6.29 -22.20 -46.49
C ALA A 916 -5.37 -22.15 -45.27
N LEU A 917 -5.07 -20.95 -44.77
CA LEU A 917 -4.29 -20.76 -43.55
C LEU A 917 -4.99 -21.33 -42.32
N GLU A 918 -6.29 -21.08 -42.14
CA GLU A 918 -7.08 -21.65 -41.03
C GLU A 918 -7.06 -23.18 -41.02
N ARG A 919 -7.27 -23.82 -42.18
CA ARG A 919 -7.19 -25.28 -42.29
C ARG A 919 -5.78 -25.79 -41.98
N GLY A 920 -4.76 -25.15 -42.54
CA GLY A 920 -3.37 -25.51 -42.27
C GLY A 920 -3.03 -25.41 -40.78
N LEU A 921 -3.47 -24.36 -40.09
CA LEU A 921 -3.25 -24.18 -38.65
C LEU A 921 -4.01 -25.24 -37.83
N ALA A 922 -5.26 -25.55 -38.18
CA ALA A 922 -6.04 -26.60 -37.52
C ALA A 922 -5.36 -27.97 -37.67
N GLU A 923 -4.89 -28.31 -38.88
CA GLU A 923 -4.11 -29.53 -39.16
C GLU A 923 -2.77 -29.54 -38.41
N HIS A 924 -2.09 -28.40 -38.36
CA HIS A 924 -0.82 -28.24 -37.65
C HIS A 924 -0.96 -28.50 -36.16
N VAL A 925 -1.96 -27.92 -35.49
CA VAL A 925 -2.22 -28.17 -34.06
C VAL A 925 -2.77 -29.59 -33.85
N GLY A 926 -3.63 -30.06 -34.75
CA GLY A 926 -4.32 -31.35 -34.67
C GLY A 926 -5.72 -31.27 -34.09
N VAL A 927 -6.46 -30.20 -34.40
CA VAL A 927 -7.83 -29.92 -33.92
C VAL A 927 -8.79 -29.67 -35.07
N GLU A 928 -10.07 -29.50 -34.78
CA GLU A 928 -11.13 -29.51 -35.80
C GLU A 928 -11.16 -28.28 -36.72
N ASP A 929 -10.86 -27.08 -36.20
CA ASP A 929 -10.94 -25.82 -36.94
C ASP A 929 -10.04 -24.73 -36.30
N ALA A 930 -9.79 -23.66 -37.04
CA ALA A 930 -9.09 -22.48 -36.54
C ALA A 930 -9.68 -21.17 -37.09
N ILE A 931 -9.44 -20.08 -36.37
CA ILE A 931 -9.78 -18.72 -36.77
C ILE A 931 -8.55 -17.82 -36.68
N VAL A 932 -8.28 -17.06 -37.74
CA VAL A 932 -7.14 -16.13 -37.81
C VAL A 932 -7.57 -14.69 -37.56
N PHE A 933 -6.80 -14.00 -36.73
CA PHE A 933 -6.90 -12.59 -36.36
C PHE A 933 -5.67 -11.80 -36.87
N THR A 934 -5.76 -10.47 -36.81
CA THR A 934 -4.75 -9.56 -37.36
C THR A 934 -3.54 -9.29 -36.48
N ALA A 935 -3.58 -9.61 -35.18
CA ALA A 935 -2.44 -9.45 -34.28
C ALA A 935 -2.49 -10.48 -33.13
N GLY A 936 -1.34 -11.00 -32.71
CA GLY A 936 -1.25 -11.98 -31.62
C GLY A 936 -1.76 -11.45 -30.28
N HIS A 937 -1.35 -10.23 -29.89
CA HIS A 937 -1.82 -9.60 -28.66
C HIS A 937 -3.36 -9.46 -28.64
N ALA A 938 -3.92 -8.88 -29.71
CA ALA A 938 -5.36 -8.67 -29.82
C ALA A 938 -6.17 -9.97 -29.83
N THR A 939 -5.58 -11.09 -30.30
CA THR A 939 -6.21 -12.43 -30.22
C THR A 939 -6.51 -12.82 -28.78
N ASN A 940 -5.53 -12.72 -27.87
CA ASN A 940 -5.76 -13.04 -26.46
C ASN A 940 -6.80 -12.09 -25.83
N VAL A 941 -6.62 -10.77 -26.04
CA VAL A 941 -7.52 -9.74 -25.48
C VAL A 941 -8.97 -9.97 -25.91
N THR A 942 -9.21 -10.16 -27.22
CA THR A 942 -10.56 -10.32 -27.73
C THR A 942 -11.18 -11.66 -27.37
N THR A 943 -10.40 -12.75 -27.33
CA THR A 943 -10.94 -14.08 -27.08
C THR A 943 -11.33 -14.23 -25.62
N VAL A 944 -10.43 -13.90 -24.69
CA VAL A 944 -10.73 -13.98 -23.24
C VAL A 944 -11.77 -12.92 -22.85
N GLY A 945 -11.61 -11.68 -23.34
CA GLY A 945 -12.51 -10.57 -23.09
C GLY A 945 -13.96 -10.80 -23.56
N HIS A 946 -14.16 -11.68 -24.53
CA HIS A 946 -15.47 -12.01 -25.10
C HIS A 946 -16.08 -13.31 -24.53
N MET A 947 -15.25 -14.31 -24.22
CA MET A 947 -15.73 -15.62 -23.78
C MET A 947 -16.10 -15.68 -22.30
N MET A 948 -15.52 -14.80 -21.49
CA MET A 948 -15.66 -14.74 -20.03
C MET A 948 -16.46 -13.49 -19.62
N ASP A 949 -17.12 -13.53 -18.46
CA ASP A 949 -17.75 -12.36 -17.84
C ASP A 949 -17.64 -12.36 -16.31
N ARG A 950 -18.24 -11.36 -15.64
CA ARG A 950 -18.24 -11.19 -14.17
C ARG A 950 -18.75 -12.41 -13.36
N GLN A 951 -19.45 -13.36 -13.97
CA GLN A 951 -19.95 -14.58 -13.33
C GLN A 951 -18.95 -15.76 -13.42
N ASP A 952 -17.85 -15.57 -14.16
CA ASP A 952 -16.87 -16.60 -14.45
C ASP A 952 -15.54 -16.34 -13.69
N LEU A 953 -14.66 -17.33 -13.68
CA LEU A 953 -13.33 -17.27 -13.08
C LEU A 953 -12.26 -17.59 -14.13
N VAL A 954 -11.18 -16.80 -14.14
CA VAL A 954 -9.95 -17.13 -14.86
C VAL A 954 -8.84 -17.40 -13.84
N VAL A 955 -8.32 -18.62 -13.88
CA VAL A 955 -7.17 -19.06 -13.08
C VAL A 955 -5.97 -19.17 -14.01
N HIS A 956 -4.86 -18.51 -13.70
CA HIS A 956 -3.73 -18.42 -14.62
C HIS A 956 -2.38 -18.50 -13.91
N ASP A 957 -1.36 -18.94 -14.63
CA ASP A 957 0.02 -18.94 -14.12
C ASP A 957 0.47 -17.52 -13.77
N SER A 958 1.23 -17.34 -12.69
CA SER A 958 1.70 -16.02 -12.26
C SER A 958 2.54 -15.28 -13.32
N LEU A 959 3.17 -16.01 -14.25
CA LEU A 959 4.00 -15.47 -15.33
C LEU A 959 3.27 -15.38 -16.69
N ILE A 960 1.95 -15.52 -16.71
CA ILE A 960 1.15 -15.45 -17.94
C ILE A 960 1.36 -14.11 -18.68
N HIS A 961 1.38 -14.17 -20.00
CA HIS A 961 1.58 -13.02 -20.87
C HIS A 961 0.50 -11.95 -20.67
N ASP A 962 0.92 -10.68 -20.68
CA ASP A 962 0.06 -9.51 -20.42
C ASP A 962 -1.20 -9.49 -21.29
N SER A 963 -1.13 -9.88 -22.56
CA SER A 963 -2.31 -9.91 -23.43
C SER A 963 -3.47 -10.78 -22.90
N ILE A 964 -3.17 -11.84 -22.14
CA ILE A 964 -4.19 -12.66 -21.49
C ILE A 964 -4.75 -11.90 -20.28
N LEU A 965 -3.90 -11.25 -19.48
CA LEU A 965 -4.31 -10.38 -18.36
C LEU A 965 -5.24 -9.26 -18.84
N GLN A 966 -4.89 -8.56 -19.93
CA GLN A 966 -5.73 -7.53 -20.54
C GLN A 966 -7.09 -8.09 -20.99
N GLY A 967 -7.13 -9.31 -21.52
CA GLY A 967 -8.37 -10.01 -21.83
C GLY A 967 -9.20 -10.34 -20.58
N ILE A 968 -8.58 -10.75 -19.48
CA ILE A 968 -9.25 -10.98 -18.20
C ILE A 968 -9.84 -9.67 -17.68
N TYR A 969 -9.09 -8.57 -17.67
CA TYR A 969 -9.57 -7.26 -17.23
C TYR A 969 -10.74 -6.77 -18.07
N LEU A 970 -10.66 -6.91 -19.40
CA LEU A 970 -11.74 -6.56 -20.32
C LEU A 970 -13.02 -7.38 -20.06
N SER A 971 -12.88 -8.65 -19.70
CA SER A 971 -14.04 -9.53 -19.42
C SER A 971 -14.77 -9.18 -18.12
N GLY A 972 -14.07 -8.60 -17.14
CA GLY A 972 -14.57 -8.42 -15.77
C GLY A 972 -14.70 -9.71 -14.96
N ALA A 973 -14.22 -10.86 -15.47
CA ALA A 973 -14.23 -12.12 -14.74
C ALA A 973 -13.38 -12.05 -13.46
N THR A 974 -13.72 -12.88 -12.47
CA THR A 974 -12.86 -13.00 -11.27
C THR A 974 -11.51 -13.56 -11.70
N ARG A 975 -10.42 -12.94 -11.25
CA ARG A 975 -9.04 -13.35 -11.55
C ARG A 975 -8.39 -14.00 -10.33
N ARG A 976 -7.72 -15.14 -10.53
CA ARG A 976 -6.85 -15.74 -9.51
C ARG A 976 -5.53 -16.26 -10.12
N PRO A 977 -4.36 -15.68 -9.79
CA PRO A 977 -3.09 -16.28 -10.17
C PRO A 977 -2.79 -17.51 -9.30
N PHE A 978 -2.10 -18.51 -9.84
CA PHE A 978 -1.40 -19.54 -9.06
C PHE A 978 0.12 -19.38 -9.24
N PRO A 979 0.96 -19.78 -8.25
CA PRO A 979 2.41 -19.69 -8.37
C PRO A 979 2.91 -20.42 -9.62
N HIS A 980 3.94 -19.87 -10.24
CA HIS A 980 4.49 -20.37 -11.50
C HIS A 980 4.73 -21.88 -11.49
N ASN A 981 4.12 -22.59 -12.45
CA ASN A 981 4.18 -24.04 -12.63
C ASN A 981 3.76 -24.89 -11.41
N ASP A 982 3.16 -24.31 -10.35
CA ASP A 982 2.65 -25.03 -9.18
C ASP A 982 1.23 -25.56 -9.46
N LEU A 983 1.18 -26.69 -10.14
CA LEU A 983 -0.08 -27.34 -10.50
C LEU A 983 -0.81 -27.94 -9.30
N GLU A 984 -0.13 -28.16 -8.17
CA GLU A 984 -0.77 -28.60 -6.94
C GLU A 984 -1.52 -27.45 -6.25
N ALA A 985 -0.96 -26.24 -6.28
CA ALA A 985 -1.67 -25.02 -5.86
C ALA A 985 -2.90 -24.79 -6.76
N LEU A 986 -2.77 -24.92 -8.08
CA LEU A 986 -3.89 -24.84 -9.02
C LEU A 986 -5.00 -25.86 -8.69
N ASP A 987 -4.64 -27.13 -8.48
CA ASP A 987 -5.57 -28.22 -8.16
C ASP A 987 -6.29 -27.96 -6.82
N ARG A 988 -5.56 -27.53 -5.78
CA ARG A 988 -6.13 -27.12 -4.48
C ARG A 988 -7.08 -25.94 -4.61
N MET A 989 -6.69 -24.89 -5.35
CA MET A 989 -7.50 -23.69 -5.56
C MET A 989 -8.82 -24.03 -6.24
N LEU A 990 -8.77 -24.81 -7.33
CA LEU A 990 -9.99 -25.24 -8.03
C LEU A 990 -10.86 -26.13 -7.14
N GLY A 991 -10.27 -27.02 -6.34
CA GLY A 991 -10.99 -27.83 -5.36
C GLY A 991 -11.81 -27.02 -4.35
N GLN A 992 -11.36 -25.81 -4.01
CA GLN A 992 -12.02 -24.94 -3.05
C GLN A 992 -13.12 -24.08 -3.68
N VAL A 993 -12.88 -23.50 -4.87
CA VAL A 993 -13.73 -22.42 -5.38
C VAL A 993 -14.47 -22.72 -6.68
N ARG A 994 -14.16 -23.84 -7.37
CA ARG A 994 -14.75 -24.16 -8.68
C ARG A 994 -16.28 -24.13 -8.68
N GLY A 995 -16.92 -24.55 -7.60
CA GLY A 995 -18.39 -24.61 -7.48
C GLY A 995 -19.09 -23.25 -7.49
N ASN A 996 -18.37 -22.16 -7.26
CA ASN A 996 -18.94 -20.82 -7.12
C ASN A 996 -19.07 -20.06 -8.44
N TYR A 997 -18.54 -20.60 -9.53
CA TYR A 997 -18.43 -19.90 -10.82
C TYR A 997 -19.13 -20.66 -11.94
N ARG A 998 -19.79 -19.92 -12.82
CA ARG A 998 -20.52 -20.46 -13.97
C ARG A 998 -19.56 -21.17 -14.93
N ARG A 999 -18.47 -20.49 -15.34
CA ARG A 999 -17.36 -21.07 -16.11
C ARG A 999 -16.05 -20.81 -15.41
N VAL A 1000 -15.09 -21.71 -15.63
CA VAL A 1000 -13.70 -21.52 -15.19
C VAL A 1000 -12.78 -21.77 -16.36
N LEU A 1001 -11.88 -20.83 -16.62
CA LEU A 1001 -10.80 -20.94 -17.60
C LEU A 1001 -9.46 -21.05 -16.88
N ILE A 1002 -8.71 -22.11 -17.16
CA ILE A 1002 -7.30 -22.25 -16.79
C ILE A 1002 -6.47 -21.73 -17.96
N ALA A 1003 -5.55 -20.80 -17.72
CA ALA A 1003 -4.66 -20.26 -18.74
C ALA A 1003 -3.18 -20.51 -18.40
N ALA A 1004 -2.44 -21.07 -19.36
CA ALA A 1004 -1.01 -21.37 -19.27
C ALA A 1004 -0.30 -21.14 -20.61
N GLU A 1005 1.03 -21.11 -20.62
CA GLU A 1005 1.83 -21.02 -21.85
C GLU A 1005 2.54 -22.34 -22.17
N GLY A 1006 2.72 -22.63 -23.46
CA GLY A 1006 3.50 -23.79 -23.89
C GLY A 1006 4.98 -23.63 -23.60
N ILE A 1007 5.55 -22.45 -23.86
CA ILE A 1007 6.86 -22.01 -23.34
C ILE A 1007 6.64 -20.66 -22.67
N TYR A 1008 7.01 -20.52 -21.41
CA TYR A 1008 6.97 -19.24 -20.72
C TYR A 1008 8.12 -18.35 -21.19
N SER A 1009 7.76 -17.19 -21.71
CA SER A 1009 8.73 -16.37 -22.44
C SER A 1009 9.88 -15.85 -21.58
N MET A 1010 9.71 -15.67 -20.27
CA MET A 1010 10.74 -15.07 -19.41
C MET A 1010 11.82 -16.06 -18.95
N ASP A 1011 11.43 -17.30 -18.73
CA ASP A 1011 12.27 -18.34 -18.13
C ASP A 1011 12.69 -19.42 -19.15
N GLY A 1012 11.95 -19.57 -20.25
CA GLY A 1012 12.25 -20.57 -21.28
C GLY A 1012 11.98 -22.00 -20.83
N ASP A 1013 11.20 -22.17 -19.77
CA ASP A 1013 10.63 -23.41 -19.28
C ASP A 1013 9.23 -23.67 -19.91
N ILE A 1014 8.59 -24.77 -19.53
CA ILE A 1014 7.33 -25.25 -20.12
C ILE A 1014 6.33 -25.67 -19.05
N CYS A 1015 5.03 -25.60 -19.37
CA CYS A 1015 4.01 -26.18 -18.51
C CYS A 1015 3.97 -27.72 -18.58
N ASP A 1016 3.58 -28.37 -17.49
CA ASP A 1016 3.18 -29.79 -17.49
C ASP A 1016 1.76 -29.94 -18.04
N LEU A 1017 1.67 -30.00 -19.37
CA LEU A 1017 0.40 -30.09 -20.10
C LEU A 1017 -0.42 -31.36 -19.76
N PRO A 1018 0.17 -32.58 -19.66
CA PRO A 1018 -0.58 -33.76 -19.22
C PRO A 1018 -1.29 -33.56 -17.88
N ARG A 1019 -0.60 -32.97 -16.90
CA ARG A 1019 -1.17 -32.70 -15.57
C ARG A 1019 -2.24 -31.60 -15.62
N LEU A 1020 -2.04 -30.54 -16.41
CA LEU A 1020 -3.07 -29.52 -16.65
C LEU A 1020 -4.36 -30.10 -17.25
N ILE A 1021 -4.23 -31.02 -18.21
CA ILE A 1021 -5.37 -31.74 -18.82
C ILE A 1021 -6.10 -32.58 -17.76
N GLU A 1022 -5.36 -33.27 -16.90
CA GLU A 1022 -5.95 -34.03 -15.80
C GLU A 1022 -6.75 -33.13 -14.85
N ILE A 1023 -6.16 -32.01 -14.42
CA ILE A 1023 -6.77 -31.03 -13.52
C ILE A 1023 -8.03 -30.43 -14.15
N LYS A 1024 -8.00 -29.98 -15.42
CA LYS A 1024 -9.20 -29.41 -16.06
C LYS A 1024 -10.33 -30.42 -16.18
N LYS A 1025 -10.02 -31.69 -16.46
CA LYS A 1025 -11.03 -32.76 -16.55
C LYS A 1025 -11.65 -33.03 -15.18
N ARG A 1026 -10.80 -33.12 -14.14
CA ARG A 1026 -11.22 -33.32 -12.76
C ARG A 1026 -12.16 -32.21 -12.26
N HIS A 1027 -11.79 -30.95 -12.53
CA HIS A 1027 -12.54 -29.78 -12.06
C HIS A 1027 -13.57 -29.25 -13.05
N LYS A 1028 -13.77 -29.90 -14.19
CA LYS A 1028 -14.68 -29.46 -15.26
C LYS A 1028 -14.45 -27.99 -15.64
N ALA A 1029 -13.19 -27.64 -15.87
CA ALA A 1029 -12.77 -26.32 -16.33
C ALA A 1029 -12.41 -26.34 -17.82
N LEU A 1030 -12.42 -25.17 -18.45
CA LEU A 1030 -11.82 -24.94 -19.76
C LEU A 1030 -10.31 -24.77 -19.58
N LEU A 1031 -9.53 -25.17 -20.58
CA LEU A 1031 -8.08 -24.96 -20.63
C LEU A 1031 -7.73 -24.21 -21.91
N MET A 1032 -6.98 -23.13 -21.72
CA MET A 1032 -6.35 -22.34 -22.78
C MET A 1032 -4.83 -22.44 -22.65
N VAL A 1033 -4.17 -22.76 -23.76
CA VAL A 1033 -2.71 -22.82 -23.86
C VAL A 1033 -2.25 -21.86 -24.95
N ASP A 1034 -1.36 -20.95 -24.57
CA ASP A 1034 -0.69 -20.02 -25.48
C ASP A 1034 0.57 -20.67 -26.07
N GLU A 1035 0.53 -20.98 -27.37
CA GLU A 1035 1.58 -21.61 -28.16
C GLU A 1035 2.48 -20.59 -28.87
N ALA A 1036 2.48 -19.31 -28.47
CA ALA A 1036 3.24 -18.30 -29.18
C ALA A 1036 4.75 -18.59 -29.24
N HIS A 1037 5.35 -19.09 -28.16
CA HIS A 1037 6.79 -19.42 -28.12
C HIS A 1037 7.09 -20.88 -28.47
N SER A 1038 6.13 -21.79 -28.29
CA SER A 1038 6.28 -23.23 -28.53
C SER A 1038 5.89 -23.66 -29.95
N GLY A 1039 4.97 -22.96 -30.60
CA GLY A 1039 4.62 -23.15 -32.00
C GLY A 1039 5.81 -22.89 -32.92
N GLY A 1040 6.23 -23.90 -33.66
CA GLY A 1040 7.44 -23.93 -34.47
C GLY A 1040 8.73 -24.33 -33.74
N VAL A 1041 8.68 -24.54 -32.43
CA VAL A 1041 9.87 -24.85 -31.61
C VAL A 1041 9.76 -26.23 -30.94
N LEU A 1042 8.63 -26.53 -30.31
CA LEU A 1042 8.39 -27.77 -29.60
C LEU A 1042 7.73 -28.85 -30.46
N GLY A 1043 7.94 -30.11 -30.07
CA GLY A 1043 7.51 -31.29 -30.82
C GLY A 1043 8.44 -31.62 -32.00
N HIS A 1044 8.30 -32.82 -32.56
CA HIS A 1044 9.18 -33.31 -33.62
C HIS A 1044 9.23 -32.39 -34.85
N ALA A 1045 8.07 -31.85 -35.26
CA ALA A 1045 7.90 -30.98 -36.43
C ALA A 1045 7.44 -29.56 -36.06
N GLY A 1046 7.75 -29.08 -34.85
CA GLY A 1046 7.39 -27.73 -34.42
C GLY A 1046 5.91 -27.52 -34.15
N ARG A 1047 5.16 -28.58 -33.82
CA ARG A 1047 3.70 -28.53 -33.67
C ARG A 1047 3.22 -27.97 -32.32
N GLY A 1048 4.12 -27.61 -31.42
CA GLY A 1048 3.79 -27.05 -30.11
C GLY A 1048 3.89 -28.04 -28.95
N ILE A 1049 3.41 -27.62 -27.77
CA ILE A 1049 3.57 -28.32 -26.49
C ILE A 1049 2.79 -29.64 -26.45
N ALA A 1050 1.63 -29.75 -27.12
CA ALA A 1050 0.88 -31.01 -27.19
C ALA A 1050 1.70 -32.14 -27.82
N HIS A 1051 2.48 -31.82 -28.87
CA HIS A 1051 3.32 -32.79 -29.59
C HIS A 1051 4.71 -32.96 -28.95
N HIS A 1052 5.01 -32.22 -27.88
CA HIS A 1052 6.19 -32.44 -27.05
C HIS A 1052 6.01 -33.66 -26.15
N PHE A 1053 4.81 -33.82 -25.55
CA PHE A 1053 4.50 -34.92 -24.66
C PHE A 1053 3.93 -36.13 -25.40
N PRO A 1054 4.40 -37.35 -25.12
CA PRO A 1054 3.86 -38.55 -25.74
C PRO A 1054 2.44 -38.83 -25.23
N GLY A 1055 1.51 -39.11 -26.16
CA GLY A 1055 0.16 -39.56 -25.83
C GLY A 1055 -0.85 -38.47 -25.45
N VAL A 1056 -0.49 -37.19 -25.57
CA VAL A 1056 -1.44 -36.07 -25.37
C VAL A 1056 -2.28 -35.87 -26.64
N ASP A 1057 -3.61 -35.87 -26.49
CA ASP A 1057 -4.55 -35.52 -27.56
C ASP A 1057 -4.79 -33.99 -27.55
N PRO A 1058 -4.47 -33.26 -28.64
CA PRO A 1058 -4.72 -31.83 -28.72
C PRO A 1058 -6.19 -31.43 -28.49
N ASN A 1059 -7.14 -32.34 -28.69
CA ASN A 1059 -8.57 -32.09 -28.47
C ASN A 1059 -8.97 -32.08 -26.99
N ASP A 1060 -8.06 -32.45 -26.07
CA ASP A 1060 -8.30 -32.32 -24.63
C ASP A 1060 -8.13 -30.88 -24.11
N VAL A 1061 -7.53 -30.00 -24.91
CA VAL A 1061 -7.41 -28.56 -24.65
C VAL A 1061 -8.49 -27.80 -25.42
N ASP A 1062 -9.19 -26.90 -24.75
CA ASP A 1062 -10.37 -26.25 -25.33
C ASP A 1062 -10.00 -25.10 -26.27
N ILE A 1063 -8.93 -24.37 -25.97
CA ILE A 1063 -8.50 -23.16 -26.69
C ILE A 1063 -6.98 -23.21 -26.89
N TRP A 1064 -6.55 -23.38 -28.14
CA TRP A 1064 -5.17 -23.18 -28.53
C TRP A 1064 -5.02 -21.77 -29.08
N MET A 1065 -4.25 -20.93 -28.40
CA MET A 1065 -3.85 -19.64 -28.95
C MET A 1065 -2.45 -19.74 -29.54
N GLY A 1066 -2.19 -19.05 -30.65
CA GLY A 1066 -0.82 -18.84 -31.12
C GLY A 1066 -0.67 -17.54 -31.87
N THR A 1067 0.58 -17.13 -32.09
CA THR A 1067 0.91 -15.94 -32.90
C THR A 1067 1.55 -16.34 -34.22
N LEU A 1068 1.25 -15.57 -35.27
CA LEU A 1068 1.90 -15.68 -36.57
C LEU A 1068 3.20 -14.85 -36.65
N SER A 1069 3.48 -14.04 -35.62
CA SER A 1069 4.59 -13.06 -35.62
C SER A 1069 5.98 -13.62 -35.33
N LYS A 1070 6.07 -14.90 -34.93
CA LYS A 1070 7.30 -15.54 -34.50
C LYS A 1070 7.74 -16.57 -35.55
N SER A 1071 7.60 -17.86 -35.27
CA SER A 1071 8.00 -18.95 -36.16
C SER A 1071 7.32 -18.94 -37.54
N PHE A 1072 6.14 -18.32 -37.67
CA PHE A 1072 5.38 -18.25 -38.91
C PHE A 1072 5.67 -17.00 -39.77
N ALA A 1073 6.66 -16.19 -39.36
CA ALA A 1073 7.22 -15.11 -40.19
C ALA A 1073 6.17 -14.15 -40.81
N SER A 1074 5.18 -13.75 -40.02
CA SER A 1074 4.06 -12.93 -40.47
C SER A 1074 3.64 -11.92 -39.39
N CYS A 1075 2.41 -11.41 -39.44
CA CYS A 1075 1.78 -10.64 -38.39
C CYS A 1075 0.33 -11.10 -38.24
N GLY A 1076 -0.06 -11.52 -37.04
CA GLY A 1076 -1.35 -12.11 -36.77
C GLY A 1076 -1.37 -13.02 -35.54
N GLY A 1077 -2.53 -13.57 -35.26
CA GLY A 1077 -2.73 -14.61 -34.24
C GLY A 1077 -3.84 -15.55 -34.66
N TYR A 1078 -3.95 -16.68 -33.99
CA TYR A 1078 -5.02 -17.64 -34.23
C TYR A 1078 -5.58 -18.20 -32.94
N ILE A 1079 -6.85 -18.61 -32.99
CA ILE A 1079 -7.45 -19.53 -32.04
C ILE A 1079 -7.79 -20.81 -32.78
N ALA A 1080 -7.31 -21.95 -32.30
CA ALA A 1080 -7.63 -23.27 -32.84
C ALA A 1080 -8.33 -24.11 -31.75
N GLY A 1081 -9.27 -24.95 -32.15
CA GLY A 1081 -10.03 -25.79 -31.24
C GLY A 1081 -11.21 -26.45 -31.94
N SER A 1082 -12.33 -26.58 -31.24
CA SER A 1082 -13.54 -27.16 -31.82
C SER A 1082 -14.20 -26.25 -32.87
N LYS A 1083 -14.93 -26.85 -33.82
CA LYS A 1083 -15.77 -26.10 -34.76
C LYS A 1083 -16.82 -25.23 -34.07
N ALA A 1084 -17.28 -25.65 -32.88
CA ALA A 1084 -18.22 -24.88 -32.09
C ALA A 1084 -17.59 -23.57 -31.57
N LEU A 1085 -16.39 -23.64 -31.02
CA LEU A 1085 -15.62 -22.48 -30.57
C LEU A 1085 -15.33 -21.52 -31.74
N VAL A 1086 -14.78 -22.05 -32.83
CA VAL A 1086 -14.39 -21.23 -33.99
C VAL A 1086 -15.60 -20.54 -34.61
N ARG A 1087 -16.72 -21.26 -34.78
CA ARG A 1087 -17.97 -20.67 -35.25
C ARG A 1087 -18.47 -19.58 -34.30
N TYR A 1088 -18.48 -19.82 -32.99
CA TYR A 1088 -18.89 -18.81 -32.01
C TYR A 1088 -18.07 -17.52 -32.17
N LEU A 1089 -16.74 -17.62 -32.23
CA LEU A 1089 -15.86 -16.46 -32.39
C LEU A 1089 -16.01 -15.78 -33.76
N LYS A 1090 -16.20 -16.53 -34.87
CA LYS A 1090 -16.40 -15.96 -36.21
C LYS A 1090 -17.63 -15.04 -36.30
N TYR A 1091 -18.68 -15.32 -35.52
CA TYR A 1091 -19.92 -14.53 -35.56
C TYR A 1091 -20.05 -13.52 -34.43
N THR A 1092 -19.30 -13.67 -33.34
CA THR A 1092 -19.51 -12.85 -32.13
C THR A 1092 -18.26 -12.16 -31.60
N GLY A 1093 -17.06 -12.64 -31.95
CA GLY A 1093 -15.79 -12.11 -31.46
C GLY A 1093 -15.49 -10.71 -32.00
N PRO A 1094 -15.44 -9.65 -31.17
CA PRO A 1094 -15.30 -8.27 -31.64
C PRO A 1094 -14.03 -8.03 -32.47
N GLY A 1095 -12.89 -8.57 -32.02
CA GLY A 1095 -11.60 -8.47 -32.72
C GLY A 1095 -11.54 -9.20 -34.07
N PHE A 1096 -12.56 -9.97 -34.42
CA PHE A 1096 -12.73 -10.58 -35.74
C PHE A 1096 -13.82 -9.88 -36.56
N VAL A 1097 -14.99 -9.64 -35.97
CA VAL A 1097 -16.18 -9.08 -36.65
C VAL A 1097 -15.97 -7.62 -37.06
N TYR A 1098 -15.35 -6.82 -36.20
CA TYR A 1098 -15.18 -5.37 -36.37
C TYR A 1098 -13.75 -4.96 -36.77
N SER A 1099 -12.91 -5.93 -37.12
CA SER A 1099 -11.54 -5.70 -37.60
C SER A 1099 -11.41 -6.08 -39.07
N ALA A 1100 -10.54 -5.37 -39.82
CA ALA A 1100 -10.18 -5.80 -41.17
C ALA A 1100 -9.51 -7.19 -41.12
N GLY A 1101 -9.65 -8.00 -42.17
CA GLY A 1101 -8.95 -9.29 -42.24
C GLY A 1101 -7.42 -9.15 -42.30
N ILE A 1102 -6.71 -10.21 -41.92
CA ILE A 1102 -5.24 -10.29 -42.12
C ILE A 1102 -4.90 -10.02 -43.59
N THR A 1103 -3.82 -9.28 -43.83
CA THR A 1103 -3.46 -8.84 -45.18
C THR A 1103 -3.00 -10.01 -46.06
N PRO A 1104 -3.19 -9.92 -47.39
CA PRO A 1104 -2.70 -10.96 -48.31
C PRO A 1104 -1.21 -11.34 -48.12
N PRO A 1105 -0.24 -10.41 -48.03
CA PRO A 1105 1.16 -10.78 -47.82
C PRO A 1105 1.38 -11.51 -46.49
N ASN A 1106 0.75 -11.06 -45.40
CA ASN A 1106 0.91 -11.69 -44.09
C ASN A 1106 0.33 -13.11 -44.08
N ALA A 1107 -0.88 -13.30 -44.59
CA ALA A 1107 -1.51 -14.62 -44.62
C ALA A 1107 -0.73 -15.59 -45.52
N ALA A 1108 -0.23 -15.12 -46.68
CA ALA A 1108 0.58 -15.94 -47.58
C ALA A 1108 1.95 -16.31 -46.97
N ALA A 1109 2.60 -15.36 -46.29
CA ALA A 1109 3.85 -15.63 -45.57
C ALA A 1109 3.67 -16.67 -44.46
N ALA A 1110 2.60 -16.56 -43.67
CA ALA A 1110 2.27 -17.52 -42.62
C ALA A 1110 1.98 -18.92 -43.19
N LEU A 1111 1.17 -18.99 -44.25
CA LEU A 1111 0.85 -20.23 -44.92
C LEU A 1111 2.09 -20.90 -45.52
N LYS A 1112 2.96 -20.12 -46.18
CA LYS A 1112 4.21 -20.65 -46.74
C LYS A 1112 5.18 -21.11 -45.66
N SER A 1113 5.28 -20.37 -44.55
CA SER A 1113 6.10 -20.77 -43.40
C SER A 1113 5.63 -22.08 -42.79
N LEU A 1114 4.31 -22.26 -42.70
CA LEU A 1114 3.72 -23.51 -42.24
C LEU A 1114 4.05 -24.68 -43.19
N GLU A 1115 3.90 -24.49 -44.50
CA GLU A 1115 4.27 -25.49 -45.50
C GLU A 1115 5.76 -25.87 -45.43
N LEU A 1116 6.64 -24.87 -45.28
CA LEU A 1116 8.08 -25.09 -45.14
C LEU A 1116 8.41 -25.85 -43.86
N MET A 1117 7.76 -25.52 -42.75
CA MET A 1117 7.96 -26.23 -41.48
C MET A 1117 7.60 -27.72 -41.59
N HIS A 1118 6.52 -28.04 -42.29
CA HIS A 1118 6.12 -29.43 -42.54
C HIS A 1118 7.03 -30.15 -43.55
N ARG A 1119 7.52 -29.45 -44.57
CA ARG A 1119 8.44 -29.99 -45.58
C ARG A 1119 9.85 -30.21 -45.03
N HIS A 1120 10.29 -29.35 -44.10
CA HIS A 1120 11.65 -29.26 -43.56
C HIS A 1120 11.69 -29.32 -42.02
N PRO A 1121 11.21 -30.41 -41.40
CA PRO A 1121 11.21 -30.55 -39.93
C PRO A 1121 12.63 -30.53 -39.33
N GLU A 1122 13.67 -30.79 -40.13
CA GLU A 1122 15.07 -30.67 -39.75
C GLU A 1122 15.46 -29.26 -39.29
N ILE A 1123 14.79 -28.21 -39.77
CA ILE A 1123 15.05 -26.82 -39.35
C ILE A 1123 14.61 -26.62 -37.88
N VAL A 1124 13.47 -27.18 -37.49
CA VAL A 1124 13.00 -27.17 -36.09
C VAL A 1124 13.97 -27.95 -35.19
N LYS A 1125 14.44 -29.11 -35.67
CA LYS A 1125 15.47 -29.88 -34.96
C LYS A 1125 16.77 -29.07 -34.81
N GLN A 1126 17.21 -28.38 -35.85
CA GLN A 1126 18.39 -27.53 -35.83
C GLN A 1126 18.23 -26.39 -34.81
N CYS A 1127 17.10 -25.68 -34.79
CA CYS A 1127 16.80 -24.64 -33.80
C CYS A 1127 16.99 -25.15 -32.36
N ARG A 1128 16.40 -26.32 -32.05
CA ARG A 1128 16.53 -26.94 -30.72
C ARG A 1128 17.96 -27.35 -30.40
N GLN A 1129 18.68 -27.92 -31.35
CA GLN A 1129 20.10 -28.28 -31.16
C GLN A 1129 20.97 -27.04 -30.88
N ARG A 1130 20.73 -25.93 -31.59
CA ARG A 1130 21.41 -24.65 -31.33
C ARG A 1130 21.08 -24.11 -29.95
N SER A 1131 19.82 -24.16 -29.55
CA SER A 1131 19.40 -23.67 -28.24
C SER A 1131 19.92 -24.51 -27.08
N LEU A 1132 19.94 -25.83 -27.21
CA LEU A 1132 20.55 -26.74 -26.24
C LEU A 1132 22.05 -26.51 -26.13
N PHE A 1133 22.76 -26.35 -27.25
CA PHE A 1133 24.18 -26.04 -27.25
C PHE A 1133 24.49 -24.74 -26.50
N PHE A 1134 23.70 -23.69 -26.72
CA PHE A 1134 23.85 -22.42 -26.00
C PHE A 1134 23.59 -22.59 -24.50
N LEU A 1135 22.50 -23.27 -24.12
CA LEU A 1135 22.14 -23.55 -22.73
C LEU A 1135 23.25 -24.33 -22.00
N GLU A 1136 23.69 -25.45 -22.56
CA GLU A 1136 24.71 -26.32 -21.97
C GLU A 1136 26.03 -25.57 -21.78
N ARG A 1137 26.43 -24.76 -22.77
CA ARG A 1137 27.65 -23.96 -22.67
C ARG A 1137 27.54 -22.85 -21.63
N ALA A 1138 26.43 -22.12 -21.60
CA ALA A 1138 26.20 -21.06 -20.62
C ALA A 1138 26.25 -21.62 -19.19
N ARG A 1139 25.55 -22.74 -18.95
CA ARG A 1139 25.56 -23.46 -17.67
C ARG A 1139 26.97 -23.96 -17.32
N ALA A 1140 27.69 -24.55 -18.27
CA ALA A 1140 29.07 -25.02 -18.05
C ALA A 1140 30.06 -23.89 -17.72
N LYS A 1141 29.75 -22.64 -18.10
CA LYS A 1141 30.53 -21.45 -17.76
C LYS A 1141 30.03 -20.69 -16.53
N GLY A 1142 29.06 -21.24 -15.79
CA GLY A 1142 28.56 -20.65 -14.55
C GLY A 1142 27.57 -19.50 -14.73
N ILE A 1143 26.97 -19.35 -15.92
CA ILE A 1143 25.83 -18.44 -16.10
C ILE A 1143 24.58 -19.10 -15.52
N ASP A 1144 23.85 -18.37 -14.68
CA ASP A 1144 22.53 -18.79 -14.20
C ASP A 1144 21.51 -18.66 -15.34
N VAL A 1145 20.95 -19.79 -15.75
CA VAL A 1145 19.98 -19.91 -16.85
C VAL A 1145 18.59 -20.32 -16.36
N GLY A 1146 18.36 -20.35 -15.03
CA GLY A 1146 17.11 -20.80 -14.42
C GLY A 1146 16.67 -22.19 -14.89
N ASP A 1147 15.36 -22.36 -15.03
CA ASP A 1147 14.69 -23.62 -15.41
C ASP A 1147 14.58 -23.82 -16.94
N ALA A 1148 15.31 -23.02 -17.73
CA ALA A 1148 15.25 -23.08 -19.17
C ALA A 1148 15.56 -24.50 -19.71
N ILE A 1149 14.68 -24.98 -20.59
CA ILE A 1149 14.81 -26.33 -21.18
C ILE A 1149 15.67 -26.34 -22.45
N GLY A 1150 16.13 -25.17 -22.91
CA GLY A 1150 16.94 -25.05 -24.13
C GLY A 1150 16.10 -25.16 -25.40
N ALA A 1151 14.92 -24.54 -25.40
CA ALA A 1151 13.99 -24.52 -26.53
C ALA A 1151 13.76 -23.09 -27.05
N ALA A 1152 14.75 -22.59 -27.80
CA ALA A 1152 14.77 -21.28 -28.49
C ALA A 1152 14.79 -20.03 -27.60
N VAL A 1153 14.38 -20.12 -26.33
CA VAL A 1153 14.50 -19.05 -25.33
C VAL A 1153 15.44 -19.51 -24.23
N VAL A 1154 16.52 -18.77 -23.98
CA VAL A 1154 17.45 -19.04 -22.87
C VAL A 1154 17.74 -17.74 -22.14
N PRO A 1155 17.35 -17.58 -20.87
CA PRO A 1155 17.70 -16.43 -20.07
C PRO A 1155 19.13 -16.54 -19.52
N ALA A 1156 19.72 -15.40 -19.19
CA ALA A 1156 20.85 -15.28 -18.28
C ALA A 1156 20.40 -14.39 -17.12
N ILE A 1157 20.21 -14.97 -15.94
CA ILE A 1157 19.77 -14.28 -14.73
C ILE A 1157 20.95 -13.50 -14.15
N ILE A 1158 20.82 -12.18 -14.11
CA ILE A 1158 21.89 -11.25 -13.72
C ILE A 1158 21.72 -10.79 -12.26
N GLY A 1159 20.47 -10.55 -11.84
CA GLY A 1159 20.08 -10.26 -10.46
C GLY A 1159 20.16 -8.80 -10.03
N ASN A 1160 20.41 -7.87 -10.97
CA ASN A 1160 20.37 -6.44 -10.71
C ASN A 1160 20.10 -5.67 -12.01
N SER A 1161 19.14 -4.74 -12.00
CA SER A 1161 18.70 -4.03 -13.22
C SER A 1161 19.81 -3.17 -13.84
N LEU A 1162 20.58 -2.46 -13.02
CA LEU A 1162 21.65 -1.59 -13.52
C LEU A 1162 22.79 -2.39 -14.16
N VAL A 1163 23.22 -3.47 -13.49
CA VAL A 1163 24.21 -4.41 -14.05
C VAL A 1163 23.69 -5.03 -15.35
N CYS A 1164 22.40 -5.40 -15.41
CA CYS A 1164 21.79 -6.00 -16.58
C CYS A 1164 21.77 -5.03 -17.79
N VAL A 1165 21.33 -3.78 -17.58
CA VAL A 1165 21.35 -2.74 -18.63
C VAL A 1165 22.79 -2.49 -19.09
N LYS A 1166 23.73 -2.36 -18.14
CA LYS A 1166 25.13 -2.11 -18.49
C LYS A 1166 25.77 -3.25 -19.26
N LEU A 1167 25.45 -4.48 -18.88
CA LEU A 1167 25.91 -5.68 -19.57
C LEU A 1167 25.36 -5.73 -21.00
N SER A 1168 24.07 -5.45 -21.22
CA SER A 1168 23.49 -5.33 -22.56
C SER A 1168 24.22 -4.29 -23.41
N GLU A 1169 24.48 -3.09 -22.87
CA GLU A 1169 25.25 -2.05 -23.59
C GLU A 1169 26.67 -2.51 -23.96
N ASN A 1170 27.36 -3.21 -23.05
CA ASN A 1170 28.71 -3.69 -23.30
C ASN A 1170 28.73 -4.82 -24.34
N LEU A 1171 27.75 -5.72 -24.31
CA LEU A 1171 27.54 -6.73 -25.35
C LEU A 1171 27.28 -6.07 -26.71
N ALA A 1172 26.46 -5.02 -26.76
CA ALA A 1172 26.20 -4.28 -28.00
C ALA A 1172 27.47 -3.63 -28.56
N LYS A 1173 28.35 -3.06 -27.72
CA LYS A 1173 29.68 -2.55 -28.13
C LYS A 1173 30.56 -3.65 -28.72
N ARG A 1174 30.36 -4.89 -28.29
CA ARG A 1174 31.00 -6.09 -28.83
C ARG A 1174 30.20 -6.78 -29.94
N LYS A 1175 29.24 -6.05 -30.53
CA LYS A 1175 28.40 -6.47 -31.65
C LYS A 1175 27.51 -7.67 -31.34
N ILE A 1176 26.99 -7.75 -30.11
CA ILE A 1176 26.01 -8.74 -29.66
C ILE A 1176 24.76 -7.99 -29.21
N ASN A 1177 23.67 -8.15 -29.97
CA ASN A 1177 22.39 -7.52 -29.69
C ASN A 1177 21.50 -8.44 -28.84
N VAL A 1178 21.43 -8.16 -27.54
CA VAL A 1178 20.53 -8.80 -26.58
C VAL A 1178 19.92 -7.75 -25.66
N GLN A 1179 18.60 -7.78 -25.48
CA GLN A 1179 17.87 -6.78 -24.71
C GLN A 1179 17.76 -7.15 -23.22
N PRO A 1180 17.87 -6.17 -22.30
CA PRO A 1180 17.69 -6.39 -20.88
C PRO A 1180 16.21 -6.40 -20.50
N ILE A 1181 15.85 -7.30 -19.59
CA ILE A 1181 14.55 -7.33 -18.91
C ILE A 1181 14.78 -6.96 -17.45
N VAL A 1182 14.18 -5.85 -17.02
CA VAL A 1182 14.44 -5.16 -15.75
C VAL A 1182 13.14 -4.70 -15.09
N TYR A 1183 13.22 -4.19 -13.86
CA TYR A 1183 12.07 -3.63 -13.14
C TYR A 1183 11.35 -2.52 -13.95
N PRO A 1184 10.01 -2.48 -14.00
CA PRO A 1184 9.05 -3.34 -13.28
C PRO A 1184 8.67 -4.64 -14.00
N ALA A 1185 9.23 -4.95 -15.17
CA ALA A 1185 8.86 -6.14 -15.93
C ALA A 1185 9.26 -7.45 -15.23
N VAL A 1186 10.34 -7.43 -14.46
CA VAL A 1186 10.75 -8.46 -13.50
C VAL A 1186 11.25 -7.79 -12.22
N GLU A 1187 11.19 -8.48 -11.09
CA GLU A 1187 11.81 -8.00 -9.83
C GLU A 1187 13.30 -7.67 -10.05
N ASP A 1188 13.84 -6.68 -9.33
CA ASP A 1188 15.23 -6.22 -9.55
C ASP A 1188 16.26 -7.37 -9.38
N GLU A 1189 16.05 -8.22 -8.36
CA GLU A 1189 16.83 -9.42 -8.07
C GLU A 1189 16.68 -10.53 -9.13
N LYS A 1190 15.77 -10.38 -10.08
CA LYS A 1190 15.49 -11.31 -11.18
C LYS A 1190 15.74 -10.69 -12.57
N ALA A 1191 16.38 -9.51 -12.61
CA ALA A 1191 16.80 -8.87 -13.85
C ALA A 1191 17.66 -9.81 -14.70
N ARG A 1192 17.42 -9.85 -16.01
CA ARG A 1192 17.98 -10.87 -16.91
C ARG A 1192 18.18 -10.37 -18.33
N LEU A 1193 19.13 -10.98 -19.03
CA LEU A 1193 19.23 -10.92 -20.49
C LEU A 1193 18.52 -12.13 -21.08
N ARG A 1194 17.75 -11.94 -22.15
CA ARG A 1194 16.99 -13.04 -22.76
C ARG A 1194 17.45 -13.30 -24.19
N PHE A 1195 18.02 -14.48 -24.41
CA PHE A 1195 18.57 -14.86 -25.70
C PHE A 1195 17.56 -15.66 -26.53
N PHE A 1196 17.18 -15.12 -27.68
CA PHE A 1196 16.36 -15.84 -28.67
C PHE A 1196 17.23 -16.54 -29.69
N ILE A 1197 17.25 -17.86 -29.62
CA ILE A 1197 18.09 -18.70 -30.46
C ILE A 1197 17.34 -19.07 -31.74
N SER A 1198 17.86 -18.62 -32.87
CA SER A 1198 17.42 -19.04 -34.21
C SER A 1198 18.18 -20.27 -34.74
N ALA A 1199 17.53 -21.04 -35.61
CA ALA A 1199 18.12 -22.11 -36.40
C ALA A 1199 19.28 -21.64 -37.29
N THR A 1200 19.29 -20.36 -37.68
CA THR A 1200 20.34 -19.77 -38.52
C THR A 1200 21.63 -19.47 -37.76
N HIS A 1201 21.63 -19.51 -36.43
CA HIS A 1201 22.86 -19.36 -35.67
C HIS A 1201 23.82 -20.53 -35.91
N THR A 1202 25.11 -20.22 -35.93
CA THR A 1202 26.20 -21.21 -35.92
C THR A 1202 26.68 -21.46 -34.49
N GLU A 1203 27.17 -22.67 -34.22
CA GLU A 1203 27.80 -22.99 -32.92
C GLU A 1203 28.95 -22.03 -32.57
N ALA A 1204 29.70 -21.55 -33.56
CA ALA A 1204 30.77 -20.59 -33.34
C ALA A 1204 30.26 -19.23 -32.83
N GLN A 1205 29.15 -18.72 -33.39
CA GLN A 1205 28.51 -17.48 -32.91
C GLN A 1205 27.96 -17.64 -31.49
N LEU A 1206 27.31 -18.78 -31.21
CA LEU A 1206 26.78 -19.08 -29.89
C LEU A 1206 27.90 -19.20 -28.84
N ALA A 1207 28.97 -19.92 -29.19
CA ALA A 1207 30.14 -20.08 -28.36
C ALA A 1207 30.80 -18.73 -28.05
N HIS A 1208 31.02 -17.91 -29.08
CA HIS A 1208 31.56 -16.57 -28.95
C HIS A 1208 30.70 -15.70 -28.02
N THR A 1209 29.37 -15.75 -28.18
CA THR A 1209 28.43 -14.96 -27.38
C THR A 1209 28.51 -15.31 -25.90
N VAL A 1210 28.50 -16.61 -25.55
CA VAL A 1210 28.63 -17.05 -24.15
C VAL A 1210 29.99 -16.64 -23.58
N ASP A 1211 31.07 -16.76 -24.37
CA ASP A 1211 32.41 -16.39 -23.93
C ASP A 1211 32.51 -14.89 -23.60
N VAL A 1212 31.93 -14.04 -24.45
CA VAL A 1212 31.88 -12.58 -24.23
C VAL A 1212 30.95 -12.20 -23.08
N LEU A 1213 29.80 -12.88 -22.94
CA LEU A 1213 28.87 -12.68 -21.83
C LEU A 1213 29.56 -12.89 -20.47
N VAL A 1214 30.30 -13.97 -20.32
CA VAL A 1214 31.03 -14.29 -19.08
C VAL A 1214 32.10 -13.24 -18.79
N GLU A 1215 32.87 -12.84 -19.81
CA GLU A 1215 33.92 -11.83 -19.69
C GLU A 1215 33.36 -10.46 -19.23
N GLU A 1216 32.32 -9.97 -19.92
CA GLU A 1216 31.72 -8.67 -19.60
C GLU A 1216 30.96 -8.69 -18.27
N LEU A 1217 30.29 -9.81 -17.93
CA LEU A 1217 29.60 -9.93 -16.64
C LEU A 1217 30.58 -9.83 -15.47
N ALA A 1218 31.73 -10.53 -15.55
CA ALA A 1218 32.77 -10.44 -14.54
C ALA A 1218 33.30 -9.00 -14.40
N ARG A 1219 33.53 -8.33 -15.53
CA ARG A 1219 34.01 -6.95 -15.58
C ARG A 1219 33.00 -5.96 -14.97
N VAL A 1220 31.75 -6.00 -15.40
CA VAL A 1220 30.71 -5.07 -14.90
C VAL A 1220 30.48 -5.28 -13.41
N ARG A 1221 30.47 -6.54 -12.93
CA ARG A 1221 30.39 -6.83 -11.49
C ARG A 1221 31.57 -6.23 -10.71
N ALA A 1222 32.80 -6.34 -11.22
CA ALA A 1222 33.98 -5.73 -10.58
C ALA A 1222 33.91 -4.19 -10.55
N GLU A 1223 33.47 -3.57 -11.66
CA GLU A 1223 33.31 -2.12 -11.78
C GLU A 1223 32.19 -1.56 -10.88
N THR A 1224 31.12 -2.34 -10.65
CA THR A 1224 29.91 -1.86 -9.95
C THR A 1224 29.93 -2.18 -8.45
N LEU A 1225 30.60 -3.27 -8.03
CA LEU A 1225 30.57 -3.77 -6.64
C LEU A 1225 31.88 -3.55 -5.86
N GLY A 1226 32.93 -3.01 -6.49
CA GLY A 1226 34.26 -2.82 -5.88
C GLY A 1226 35.08 -4.12 -5.74
N GLU A 1227 36.41 -4.03 -5.76
CA GLU A 1227 37.37 -5.16 -5.88
C GLU A 1227 37.32 -6.23 -4.76
N GLY A 1228 36.39 -6.18 -3.81
CA GLY A 1228 36.26 -7.16 -2.72
C GLY A 1228 35.13 -8.20 -2.84
N ALA A 1229 34.17 -8.02 -3.75
CA ALA A 1229 32.93 -8.82 -3.77
C ALA A 1229 32.94 -10.00 -4.77
N GLY A 1230 33.88 -10.04 -5.72
CA GLY A 1230 33.87 -10.98 -6.85
C GLY A 1230 34.12 -12.46 -6.55
N ALA A 1231 34.34 -12.85 -5.28
CA ALA A 1231 34.70 -14.22 -4.91
C ALA A 1231 33.63 -14.97 -4.08
N ARG A 1232 32.45 -14.38 -3.85
CA ARG A 1232 31.33 -15.03 -3.16
C ARG A 1232 30.01 -14.81 -3.90
N LEU A 1233 29.91 -15.28 -5.14
CA LEU A 1233 28.65 -15.51 -5.84
C LEU A 1233 28.85 -16.68 -6.82
#